data_AF-A0A841FTJ8-F1
#
_entry.id   AF-A0A841FTJ8-F1
#
_cell.length_a   1.000
_cell.length_b   1.000
_cell.length_c   1.000
_cell.angle_alpha   90.00
_cell.angle_beta   90.00
_cell.angle_gamma   90.00
#
_symmetry.space_group_name_H-M   'P 1'
#
loop_
_entity.id
_entity.type
_entity.pdbx_description
1 polymer ?
#
loop_
_entity_poly.entity_id
_entity_poly.type
_entity_poly.pdbx_seq_one_letter_code
_entity_poly.pdbx_strand_id
1 'polypeptide(L)'
;MTGPHSVYAHVVAQLAEHRDGPFAFQQPAEQHADTVPFEERGDLILAEIRRFSGRTHRSLHTRLAEIGFPGRRWHADEHDFGPEESVAALARWLIRDASASPPLLIGLTMLRGRAGPEDADVLRHLAFLPNEPGAAAIGILAEPPGSTGHLLWIAGICGERGPARLAVAALCGRPEAVPWLLRHSMTGPDDWTGNAPRVARAVDLPRALREHGDEVVVVRNAAHILLSAPRVRTGSLRGGLTGYADAVDAYAAFAEVCDRLPVAEHGLIERVRDDLYLHVPALLDWPPGTREEIAARLTAVLGRSPAPATPSAGFRVETAGIGAEGKTALSVLVDGRPVLTAEFFATSDAWYLLDSANGLHARAEPHETELANGACDPECCGGLFVTIRKEGGQVIWDGWRQTMAGDPWPFPEVRFDAGEYEAELKRATRAHTAERVLELATAGDEQTLIAIAEDGPDADLAVRQLSRLGTPSAADWLRRNAIRHDGHISPRSAGRIADATDLATTLTTGPDAETVAGAARILLAMAMPSPRGALLLDRADALATWRALAHVAGVLEPVLVARLAVELRTGQTAALPWKPGEPATLRKRLVAALPRGDAEPWADRVLRWLKRPRTAATEGFHALSLERPPTGPVIADVGLVPLVDGVPVSPGVSNARLEADALPRLLSTGRTRIHSGECHDGCGATYADIRRDGEVITWYVTPSLESHHVDSRYRFEASAYEETIERARTG
;
A
#
# COMPACT_ATOMS: atom_id res chain seq x y z
N MET A 1 31.48 14.98 17.08
CA MET A 1 30.40 15.92 17.45
C MET A 1 29.65 16.26 16.17
N THR A 2 28.48 15.67 15.97
CA THR A 2 27.61 15.95 14.82
C THR A 2 26.99 17.34 14.97
N GLY A 3 26.77 18.05 13.87
CA GLY A 3 26.02 19.31 13.91
C GLY A 3 24.57 19.08 14.36
N PRO A 4 23.94 19.98 15.14
CA PRO A 4 22.55 19.84 15.62
C PRO A 4 21.48 19.86 14.50
N HIS A 5 21.89 19.89 13.24
CA HIS A 5 21.03 20.00 12.06
C HIS A 5 21.27 18.90 11.02
N SER A 6 22.03 17.85 11.35
CA SER A 6 22.24 16.75 10.39
C SER A 6 21.04 15.81 10.32
N VAL A 7 20.84 15.20 9.15
CA VAL A 7 19.78 14.20 8.91
C VAL A 7 19.92 13.04 9.90
N TYR A 8 21.16 12.59 10.13
CA TYR A 8 21.43 11.53 11.11
C TYR A 8 21.01 11.93 12.53
N ALA A 9 21.37 13.13 12.99
CA ALA A 9 20.98 13.61 14.32
C ALA A 9 19.45 13.71 14.47
N HIS A 10 18.76 14.13 13.40
CA HIS A 10 17.30 14.19 13.36
C HIS A 10 16.66 12.80 13.46
N VAL A 11 17.14 11.82 12.69
CA VAL A 11 16.64 10.44 12.72
C VAL A 11 16.88 9.80 14.10
N VAL A 12 18.07 9.99 14.68
CA VAL A 12 18.38 9.50 16.03
C VAL A 12 17.47 10.12 17.09
N ALA A 13 17.23 11.43 17.03
CA ALA A 13 16.32 12.11 17.96
C ALA A 13 14.88 11.58 17.81
N GLN A 14 14.40 11.41 16.58
CA GLN A 14 13.05 10.88 16.34
C GLN A 14 12.91 9.42 16.75
N LEU A 15 13.93 8.57 16.58
CA LEU A 15 13.90 7.18 17.05
C LEU A 15 13.91 7.09 18.59
N ALA A 16 14.52 8.06 19.27
CA ALA A 16 14.47 8.15 20.73
C ALA A 16 13.08 8.59 21.25
N GLU A 17 12.36 9.42 20.48
CA GLU A 17 11.06 10.00 20.86
C GLU A 17 9.85 9.19 20.38
N HIS A 18 9.96 8.48 19.25
CA HIS A 18 8.85 7.77 18.61
C HIS A 18 9.27 6.35 18.22
N ARG A 19 8.75 5.36 18.96
CA ARG A 19 8.91 3.95 18.59
C ARG A 19 8.07 3.53 17.38
N ASP A 20 6.94 4.20 17.11
CA ASP A 20 5.93 3.68 16.17
C ASP A 20 5.47 4.65 15.04
N GLY A 21 5.97 5.90 14.99
CA GLY A 21 5.49 6.92 14.04
C GLY A 21 6.19 6.95 12.66
N PRO A 22 5.61 7.62 11.62
CA PRO A 22 6.28 7.86 10.34
C PRO A 22 7.32 8.98 10.44
N PHE A 23 8.51 8.76 9.88
CA PHE A 23 9.57 9.77 9.79
C PHE A 23 9.32 10.69 8.59
N ALA A 24 8.95 11.94 8.85
CA ALA A 24 8.79 12.95 7.80
C ALA A 24 10.13 13.64 7.52
N PHE A 25 10.86 13.15 6.53
CA PHE A 25 11.99 13.88 5.94
C PHE A 25 11.49 14.71 4.75
N GLN A 26 11.53 16.05 4.85
CA GLN A 26 11.20 16.92 3.72
C GLN A 26 12.36 16.96 2.73
N GLN A 27 12.16 16.39 1.54
CA GLN A 27 13.06 16.65 0.41
C GLN A 27 12.93 18.14 0.00
N PRO A 28 14.05 18.88 -0.15
CA PRO A 28 14.03 20.10 -0.95
C PRO A 28 13.60 19.72 -2.38
N ALA A 29 12.64 20.45 -2.97
CA ALA A 29 12.20 20.20 -4.33
C ALA A 29 13.40 20.16 -5.31
N GLU A 30 13.52 19.10 -6.11
CA GLU A 30 14.64 18.80 -7.02
C GLU A 30 14.80 19.79 -8.22
N GLN A 31 14.24 21.00 -8.14
CA GLN A 31 14.03 21.89 -9.28
C GLN A 31 15.28 22.63 -9.80
N HIS A 32 16.47 22.45 -9.21
CA HIS A 32 17.73 22.97 -9.77
C HIS A 32 18.54 21.94 -10.55
N ALA A 33 18.14 20.67 -10.51
CA ALA A 33 18.90 19.61 -11.14
C ALA A 33 18.70 19.57 -12.68
N ASP A 34 17.61 20.14 -13.21
CA ASP A 34 17.22 20.03 -14.63
C ASP A 34 18.10 20.80 -15.62
N THR A 35 19.06 21.61 -15.15
CA THR A 35 19.96 22.35 -16.05
C THR A 35 21.23 21.60 -16.40
N VAL A 36 21.60 20.59 -15.61
CA VAL A 36 22.78 19.76 -15.86
C VAL A 36 22.30 18.38 -16.30
N PRO A 37 22.64 17.94 -17.53
CA PRO A 37 22.36 16.60 -17.99
C PRO A 37 22.79 15.55 -16.96
N PHE A 38 21.97 14.53 -16.77
CA PHE A 38 22.19 13.47 -15.79
C PHE A 38 23.61 12.89 -15.84
N GLU A 39 24.14 12.70 -17.04
CA GLU A 39 25.47 12.16 -17.32
C GLU A 39 26.60 13.11 -16.85
N GLU A 40 26.39 14.42 -16.90
CA GLU A 40 27.40 15.43 -16.51
C GLU A 40 27.47 15.65 -14.99
N ARG A 41 26.42 15.27 -14.24
CA ARG A 41 26.38 15.48 -12.78
C ARG A 41 27.45 14.67 -12.05
N GLY A 42 27.76 13.46 -12.52
CA GLY A 42 28.83 12.62 -11.96
C GLY A 42 30.19 13.32 -12.03
N ASP A 43 30.52 13.87 -13.19
CA ASP A 43 31.77 14.60 -13.42
C ASP A 43 31.86 15.88 -12.57
N LEU A 44 30.76 16.61 -12.40
CA LEU A 44 30.71 17.78 -11.53
C LEU A 44 30.91 17.42 -10.05
N ILE A 45 30.30 16.32 -9.58
CA ILE A 45 30.50 15.82 -8.22
C ILE A 45 31.97 15.47 -8.00
N LEU A 46 32.59 14.74 -8.92
CA LEU A 46 34.00 14.38 -8.84
C LEU A 46 34.92 15.60 -8.88
N ALA A 47 34.62 16.58 -9.73
CA ALA A 47 35.37 17.83 -9.80
C ALA A 47 35.31 18.60 -8.47
N GLU A 48 34.13 18.70 -7.83
CA GLU A 48 33.99 19.37 -6.54
C GLU A 48 34.66 18.60 -5.39
N ILE A 49 34.59 17.26 -5.39
CA ILE A 49 35.30 16.41 -4.42
C ILE A 49 36.82 16.58 -4.56
N ARG A 50 37.36 16.59 -5.79
CA ARG A 50 38.81 16.77 -6.02
C ARG A 50 39.29 18.17 -5.62
N ARG A 51 38.47 19.20 -5.87
CA ARG A 51 38.72 20.60 -5.45
C ARG A 51 38.64 20.81 -3.93
N PHE A 52 38.12 19.85 -3.19
CA PHE A 52 37.89 19.99 -1.76
C PHE A 52 39.16 20.00 -0.91
N SER A 53 40.31 19.62 -1.47
CA SER A 53 41.62 19.67 -0.79
C SER A 53 41.95 21.10 -0.30
N GLY A 54 41.50 21.44 0.91
CA GLY A 54 41.71 22.75 1.56
C GLY A 54 40.47 23.64 1.76
N ARG A 55 39.25 23.22 1.40
CA ARG A 55 38.01 23.99 1.62
C ARG A 55 37.26 23.53 2.87
N THR A 56 36.36 24.38 3.38
CA THR A 56 35.49 24.00 4.51
C THR A 56 34.47 22.95 4.09
N HIS A 57 34.26 21.97 4.95
CA HIS A 57 33.25 20.92 4.86
C HIS A 57 31.86 21.47 4.45
N ARG A 58 31.43 22.59 5.04
CA ARG A 58 30.15 23.25 4.73
C ARG A 58 30.01 23.69 3.26
N SER A 59 31.08 24.22 2.66
CA SER A 59 31.04 24.64 1.25
C SER A 59 30.86 23.48 0.28
N LEU A 60 31.49 22.32 0.57
CA LEU A 60 31.29 21.12 -0.25
C LEU A 60 29.86 20.62 -0.16
N HIS A 61 29.30 20.56 1.06
CA HIS A 61 27.90 20.14 1.26
C HIS A 61 26.92 20.96 0.42
N THR A 62 27.05 22.30 0.47
CA THR A 62 26.17 23.20 -0.28
C THR A 62 26.29 22.98 -1.80
N ARG A 63 27.51 22.83 -2.31
CA ARG A 63 27.75 22.57 -3.74
C ARG A 63 27.20 21.22 -4.20
N LEU A 64 27.38 20.16 -3.41
CA LEU A 64 26.81 18.84 -3.72
C LEU A 64 25.28 18.85 -3.68
N ALA A 65 24.68 19.63 -2.77
CA ALA A 65 23.23 19.82 -2.73
C ALA A 65 22.70 20.59 -3.96
N GLU A 66 23.46 21.56 -4.46
CA GLU A 66 23.15 22.31 -5.69
C GLU A 66 23.26 21.45 -6.95
N ILE A 67 24.27 20.58 -7.05
CA ILE A 67 24.46 19.68 -8.19
C ILE A 67 23.38 18.60 -8.23
N GLY A 68 22.91 18.13 -7.07
CA GLY A 68 21.94 17.04 -6.97
C GLY A 68 22.57 15.66 -7.09
N PHE A 69 21.76 14.61 -6.98
CA PHE A 69 22.22 13.22 -7.09
C PHE A 69 21.97 12.69 -8.52
N PRO A 70 22.97 12.10 -9.19
CA PRO A 70 22.84 11.47 -10.51
C PRO A 70 22.06 10.14 -10.48
N GLY A 71 21.11 9.96 -9.55
CA GLY A 71 20.25 8.77 -9.49
C GLY A 71 20.96 7.43 -9.26
N ARG A 72 20.19 6.33 -9.38
CA ARG A 72 20.63 4.97 -9.03
C ARG A 72 21.73 4.37 -9.92
N ARG A 73 21.99 4.97 -11.09
CA ARG A 73 23.00 4.49 -12.05
C ARG A 73 24.41 4.97 -11.74
N TRP A 74 24.57 5.84 -10.75
CA TRP A 74 25.89 6.32 -10.37
C TRP A 74 26.57 5.34 -9.42
N HIS A 75 27.60 4.64 -9.93
CA HIS A 75 28.37 3.65 -9.19
C HIS A 75 29.71 4.24 -8.76
N ALA A 76 30.02 4.20 -7.46
CA ALA A 76 31.30 4.73 -6.97
C ALA A 76 32.52 4.02 -7.57
N ASP A 77 32.38 2.75 -7.94
CA ASP A 77 33.49 1.94 -8.44
C ASP A 77 33.90 2.30 -9.87
N GLU A 78 33.07 3.08 -10.58
CA GLU A 78 33.38 3.61 -11.91
C GLU A 78 34.25 4.89 -11.85
N HIS A 79 34.54 5.39 -10.64
CA HIS A 79 35.16 6.69 -10.46
C HIS A 79 36.35 6.67 -9.49
N ASP A 80 37.44 7.31 -9.91
CA ASP A 80 38.60 7.54 -9.05
C ASP A 80 38.40 8.77 -8.16
N PHE A 81 37.98 8.53 -6.91
CA PHE A 81 37.84 9.53 -5.86
C PHE A 81 39.17 9.82 -5.12
N GLY A 82 40.27 9.16 -5.50
CA GLY A 82 41.55 9.24 -4.81
C GLY A 82 41.76 8.13 -3.76
N PRO A 83 42.68 8.34 -2.80
CA PRO A 83 43.05 7.30 -1.84
C PRO A 83 41.88 6.80 -1.00
N GLU A 84 41.72 5.49 -0.90
CA GLU A 84 40.56 4.82 -0.28
C GLU A 84 40.23 5.32 1.13
N GLU A 85 41.23 5.52 1.98
CA GLU A 85 41.05 6.03 3.34
C GLU A 85 40.45 7.45 3.36
N SER A 86 40.87 8.31 2.43
CA SER A 86 40.34 9.67 2.29
C SER A 86 38.90 9.67 1.79
N VAL A 87 38.56 8.74 0.88
CA VAL A 87 37.20 8.56 0.35
C VAL A 87 36.27 8.08 1.45
N ALA A 88 36.66 7.08 2.23
CA ALA A 88 35.85 6.57 3.33
C ALA A 88 35.65 7.63 4.43
N ALA A 89 36.69 8.40 4.77
CA ALA A 89 36.58 9.49 5.72
C ALA A 89 35.60 10.58 5.25
N LEU A 90 35.68 10.98 3.97
CA LEU A 90 34.78 11.95 3.38
C LEU A 90 33.34 11.42 3.29
N ALA A 91 33.16 10.17 2.90
CA ALA A 91 31.86 9.50 2.83
C ALA A 91 31.17 9.48 4.20
N ARG A 92 31.89 9.07 5.25
CA ARG A 92 31.39 9.09 6.64
C ARG A 92 31.03 10.49 7.11
N TRP A 93 31.83 11.49 6.73
CA TRP A 93 31.51 12.88 7.04
C TRP A 93 30.21 13.33 6.37
N LEU A 94 30.06 13.08 5.06
CA LEU A 94 28.84 13.38 4.33
C LEU A 94 27.61 12.70 4.94
N ILE A 95 27.72 11.42 5.29
CA ILE A 95 26.63 10.65 5.90
C ILE A 95 26.21 11.23 7.25
N ARG A 96 27.17 11.62 8.10
CA ARG A 96 26.90 12.09 9.46
C ARG A 96 26.43 13.55 9.52
N ASP A 97 26.92 14.39 8.60
CA ASP A 97 26.71 15.85 8.64
C ASP A 97 25.85 16.38 7.50
N ALA A 98 25.42 15.56 6.54
CA ALA A 98 24.50 16.01 5.50
C ALA A 98 23.20 16.54 6.10
N SER A 99 22.77 17.71 5.62
CA SER A 99 21.46 18.32 5.90
C SER A 99 20.49 18.23 4.70
N ALA A 100 20.85 17.47 3.65
CA ALA A 100 20.07 17.32 2.42
C ALA A 100 20.28 15.93 1.81
N SER A 101 19.33 15.46 1.00
CA SER A 101 19.37 14.12 0.39
C SER A 101 20.55 13.89 -0.56
N PRO A 102 20.92 14.82 -1.47
CA PRO A 102 21.98 14.53 -2.43
C PRO A 102 23.36 14.29 -1.80
N PRO A 103 23.85 15.14 -0.88
CA PRO A 103 25.13 14.89 -0.20
C PRO A 103 25.12 13.58 0.61
N LEU A 104 23.98 13.23 1.21
CA LEU A 104 23.81 11.95 1.91
C LEU A 104 23.92 10.76 0.96
N LEU A 105 23.20 10.78 -0.16
CA LEU A 105 23.25 9.72 -1.18
C LEU A 105 24.64 9.59 -1.79
N ILE A 106 25.33 10.71 -2.06
CA ILE A 106 26.72 10.70 -2.53
C ILE A 106 27.63 10.02 -1.49
N GLY A 107 27.48 10.39 -0.22
CA GLY A 107 28.22 9.75 0.87
C GLY A 107 27.94 8.25 0.98
N LEU A 108 26.68 7.83 0.88
CA LEU A 108 26.30 6.41 0.87
C LEU A 108 26.90 5.67 -0.33
N THR A 109 26.80 6.23 -1.54
CA THR A 109 27.41 5.63 -2.74
C THR A 109 28.92 5.49 -2.59
N MET A 110 29.63 6.50 -2.08
CA MET A 110 31.07 6.45 -1.83
C MET A 110 31.46 5.42 -0.75
N LEU A 111 30.59 5.19 0.24
CA LEU A 111 30.84 4.23 1.31
C LEU A 111 30.62 2.77 0.86
N ARG A 112 29.93 2.55 -0.26
CA ARG A 112 29.69 1.21 -0.81
C ARG A 112 31.01 0.49 -1.13
N GLY A 113 31.09 -0.79 -0.79
CA GLY A 113 32.30 -1.62 -0.87
C GLY A 113 33.39 -1.27 0.15
N ARG A 114 33.22 -0.19 0.93
CA ARG A 114 34.22 0.36 1.87
C ARG A 114 33.71 0.45 3.31
N ALA A 115 32.46 0.07 3.55
CA ALA A 115 31.85 0.13 4.87
C ALA A 115 32.53 -0.85 5.83
N GLY A 116 32.93 -0.35 6.99
CA GLY A 116 33.47 -1.17 8.08
C GLY A 116 32.40 -1.45 9.16
N PRO A 117 32.70 -2.31 10.15
CA PRO A 117 31.83 -2.52 11.31
C PRO A 117 31.44 -1.24 12.04
N GLU A 118 32.31 -0.22 12.05
CA GLU A 118 32.07 1.10 12.64
C GLU A 118 30.95 1.91 11.95
N ASP A 119 30.57 1.51 10.74
CA ASP A 119 29.53 2.17 9.95
C ASP A 119 28.14 1.53 10.16
N ALA A 120 28.09 0.33 10.76
CA ALA A 120 26.84 -0.45 10.88
C ALA A 120 25.76 0.28 11.67
N ASP A 121 26.12 0.97 12.75
CA ASP A 121 25.16 1.73 13.54
C ASP A 121 24.59 2.92 12.77
N VAL A 122 25.43 3.74 12.11
CA VAL A 122 24.92 4.89 11.35
C VAL A 122 24.02 4.44 10.20
N LEU A 123 24.40 3.39 9.47
CA LEU A 123 23.61 2.82 8.39
C LEU A 123 22.28 2.23 8.89
N ARG A 124 22.29 1.57 10.05
CA ARG A 124 21.07 1.06 10.70
C ARG A 124 20.03 2.16 10.96
N HIS A 125 20.46 3.34 11.41
CA HIS A 125 19.54 4.46 11.64
C HIS A 125 19.06 5.05 10.31
N LEU A 126 19.94 5.18 9.32
CA LEU A 126 19.58 5.74 8.02
C LEU A 126 18.64 4.84 7.21
N ALA A 127 18.58 3.54 7.51
CA ALA A 127 17.64 2.60 6.91
C ALA A 127 16.16 3.01 7.05
N PHE A 128 15.81 3.85 8.04
CA PHE A 128 14.45 4.35 8.23
C PHE A 128 14.09 5.57 7.37
N LEU A 129 15.06 6.14 6.66
CA LEU A 129 14.77 7.21 5.73
C LEU A 129 13.91 6.66 4.59
N PRO A 130 12.90 7.43 4.13
CA PRO A 130 12.07 6.99 3.01
C PRO A 130 12.89 6.93 1.72
N ASN A 131 12.42 6.13 0.75
CA ASN A 131 12.94 6.09 -0.63
C ASN A 131 14.43 5.66 -0.73
N GLU A 132 15.19 6.36 -1.58
CA GLU A 132 16.57 6.00 -1.97
C GLU A 132 17.56 5.94 -0.80
N PRO A 133 17.62 6.90 0.14
CA PRO A 133 18.64 6.86 1.18
C PRO A 133 18.51 5.65 2.12
N GLY A 134 17.28 5.28 2.50
CA GLY A 134 17.06 4.09 3.31
C GLY A 134 17.41 2.80 2.56
N ALA A 135 17.04 2.72 1.27
CA ALA A 135 17.40 1.59 0.42
C ALA A 135 18.92 1.44 0.24
N ALA A 136 19.62 2.55 -0.02
CA ALA A 136 21.07 2.58 -0.15
C ALA A 136 21.76 2.19 1.17
N ALA A 137 21.28 2.70 2.31
CA ALA A 137 21.81 2.35 3.62
C ALA A 137 21.69 0.85 3.91
N ILE A 138 20.55 0.22 3.59
CA ILE A 138 20.35 -1.23 3.74
C ILE A 138 21.25 -2.02 2.80
N GLY A 139 21.38 -1.57 1.54
CA GLY A 139 22.26 -2.19 0.56
C GLY A 139 23.73 -2.23 1.03
N ILE A 140 24.23 -1.11 1.56
CA ILE A 140 25.59 -1.04 2.12
C ILE A 140 25.69 -1.87 3.39
N LEU A 141 24.70 -1.83 4.28
CA LEU A 141 24.67 -2.64 5.49
C LEU A 141 24.68 -4.15 5.17
N ALA A 142 24.20 -4.55 4.00
CA ALA A 142 24.21 -5.94 3.54
C ALA A 142 25.60 -6.46 3.11
N GLU A 143 26.60 -5.60 2.92
CA GLU A 143 27.93 -6.00 2.42
C GLU A 143 28.88 -6.50 3.54
N PRO A 144 29.05 -5.79 4.68
CA PRO A 144 30.00 -6.22 5.71
C PRO A 144 29.57 -7.52 6.41
N PRO A 145 30.53 -8.41 6.75
CA PRO A 145 30.28 -9.50 7.67
C PRO A 145 29.92 -8.96 9.06
N GLY A 146 29.02 -9.65 9.77
CA GLY A 146 28.60 -9.28 11.13
C GLY A 146 27.45 -8.27 11.21
N SER A 147 26.98 -7.71 10.09
CA SER A 147 25.83 -6.78 10.11
C SER A 147 24.45 -7.45 10.23
N THR A 148 24.39 -8.78 10.34
CA THR A 148 23.15 -9.57 10.34
C THR A 148 22.23 -9.16 11.48
N GLY A 149 22.79 -8.90 12.67
CA GLY A 149 22.02 -8.41 13.81
C GLY A 149 21.34 -7.07 13.54
N HIS A 150 21.98 -6.17 12.79
CA HIS A 150 21.37 -4.88 12.41
C HIS A 150 20.24 -5.07 11.39
N LEU A 151 20.42 -5.95 10.41
CA LEU A 151 19.37 -6.27 9.42
C LEU A 151 18.17 -6.96 10.05
N LEU A 152 18.39 -7.92 10.96
CA LEU A 152 17.34 -8.57 11.74
C LEU A 152 16.55 -7.56 12.58
N TRP A 153 17.26 -6.62 13.20
CA TRP A 153 16.64 -5.54 13.96
C TRP A 153 15.80 -4.60 13.07
N ILE A 154 16.29 -4.22 11.90
CA ILE A 154 15.52 -3.39 10.93
C ILE A 154 14.26 -4.15 10.49
N ALA A 155 14.41 -5.43 10.13
CA ALA A 155 13.30 -6.26 9.68
C ALA A 155 12.24 -6.46 10.78
N GLY A 156 12.66 -6.64 12.03
CA GLY A 156 11.76 -6.81 13.17
C GLY A 156 11.01 -5.54 13.59
N ILE A 157 11.63 -4.36 13.47
CA ILE A 157 11.00 -3.09 13.88
C ILE A 157 10.13 -2.48 12.80
N CYS A 158 10.56 -2.56 11.53
CA CYS A 158 9.87 -1.85 10.46
C CYS A 158 8.54 -2.50 10.04
N GLY A 159 8.24 -3.72 10.47
CA GLY A 159 7.02 -4.43 10.09
C GLY A 159 6.83 -4.46 8.57
N GLU A 160 5.70 -3.95 8.09
CA GLU A 160 5.32 -3.92 6.66
C GLU A 160 6.02 -2.81 5.83
N ARG A 161 6.87 -1.99 6.43
CA ARG A 161 7.43 -0.81 5.75
C ARG A 161 8.49 -1.20 4.72
N GLY A 162 8.68 -0.36 3.69
CA GLY A 162 9.68 -0.52 2.63
C GLY A 162 11.08 -0.97 3.10
N PRO A 163 11.63 -0.43 4.21
CA PRO A 163 12.91 -0.89 4.78
C PRO A 163 12.93 -2.36 5.19
N ALA A 164 11.84 -2.89 5.75
CA ALA A 164 11.77 -4.29 6.19
C ALA A 164 11.91 -5.25 5.02
N ARG A 165 11.25 -4.93 3.89
CA ARG A 165 11.36 -5.71 2.66
C ARG A 165 12.80 -5.76 2.15
N LEU A 166 13.50 -4.63 2.14
CA LEU A 166 14.90 -4.61 1.68
C LEU A 166 15.83 -5.34 2.66
N ALA A 167 15.59 -5.22 3.97
CA ALA A 167 16.36 -5.93 4.98
C ALA A 167 16.17 -7.45 4.87
N VAL A 168 14.95 -7.94 4.67
CA VAL A 168 14.70 -9.38 4.45
C VAL A 168 15.34 -9.87 3.17
N ALA A 169 15.30 -9.08 2.09
CA ALA A 169 16.00 -9.44 0.85
C ALA A 169 17.51 -9.60 1.07
N ALA A 170 18.12 -8.74 1.89
CA ALA A 170 19.53 -8.85 2.27
C ALA A 170 19.80 -10.07 3.18
N LEU A 171 18.89 -10.38 4.10
CA LEU A 171 19.00 -11.54 4.99
C LEU A 171 18.94 -12.88 4.25
N CYS A 172 18.27 -12.95 3.09
CA CYS A 172 18.21 -14.18 2.28
C CYS A 172 19.59 -14.69 1.83
N GLY A 173 20.62 -13.85 1.80
CA GLY A 173 22.00 -14.26 1.50
C GLY A 173 22.80 -14.74 2.71
N ARG A 174 22.18 -14.86 3.90
CA ARG A 174 22.88 -15.04 5.18
C ARG A 174 22.42 -16.30 5.91
N PRO A 175 23.25 -17.36 5.97
CA PRO A 175 22.90 -18.61 6.63
C PRO A 175 22.46 -18.44 8.09
N GLU A 176 23.09 -17.53 8.83
CA GLU A 176 22.75 -17.23 10.22
C GLU A 176 21.36 -16.59 10.40
N ALA A 177 20.76 -16.07 9.34
CA ALA A 177 19.41 -15.49 9.35
C ALA A 177 18.31 -16.52 9.10
N VAL A 178 18.63 -17.72 8.63
CA VAL A 178 17.65 -18.77 8.27
C VAL A 178 16.66 -19.08 9.41
N PRO A 179 17.09 -19.26 10.68
CA PRO A 179 16.16 -19.52 11.78
C PRO A 179 15.16 -18.39 12.03
N TRP A 180 15.58 -17.14 11.77
CA TRP A 180 14.71 -15.98 11.90
C TRP A 180 13.76 -15.87 10.71
N LEU A 181 14.27 -16.04 9.48
CA LEU A 181 13.48 -15.99 8.25
C LEU A 181 12.34 -17.01 8.30
N LEU A 182 12.63 -18.25 8.69
CA LEU A 182 11.62 -19.31 8.84
C LEU A 182 10.48 -18.94 9.80
N ARG A 183 10.75 -18.13 10.82
CA ARG A 183 9.79 -17.86 11.91
C ARG A 183 9.14 -16.48 11.85
N HIS A 184 9.74 -15.52 11.16
CA HIS A 184 9.33 -14.11 11.26
C HIS A 184 9.22 -13.38 9.90
N SER A 185 9.71 -13.94 8.80
CA SER A 185 9.75 -13.18 7.53
C SER A 185 8.36 -12.88 6.94
N MET A 186 7.31 -13.53 7.43
CA MET A 186 5.94 -13.46 6.89
C MET A 186 4.90 -13.00 7.93
N THR A 187 5.30 -12.41 9.06
CA THR A 187 4.36 -12.03 10.14
C THR A 187 3.61 -10.72 9.88
N GLY A 188 3.55 -10.22 8.63
CA GLY A 188 2.81 -9.01 8.26
C GLY A 188 1.79 -9.28 7.15
N PRO A 189 0.71 -8.49 7.06
CA PRO A 189 -0.29 -8.58 5.99
C PRO A 189 0.35 -8.45 4.60
N ASP A 190 -0.11 -9.33 3.70
CA ASP A 190 -0.07 -9.46 2.24
C ASP A 190 0.97 -8.77 1.33
N ASP A 191 1.82 -7.83 1.78
CA ASP A 191 2.71 -7.03 0.91
C ASP A 191 4.17 -7.56 0.83
N TRP A 192 4.49 -8.69 1.49
CA TRP A 192 5.80 -9.36 1.40
C TRP A 192 6.02 -10.15 0.10
N THR A 193 5.03 -10.15 -0.80
CA THR A 193 4.98 -10.96 -2.04
C THR A 193 6.26 -10.95 -2.88
N GLY A 194 6.98 -9.83 -2.92
CA GLY A 194 8.21 -9.72 -3.71
C GLY A 194 9.41 -10.53 -3.20
N ASN A 195 9.47 -10.91 -1.92
CA ASN A 195 10.62 -11.63 -1.35
C ASN A 195 10.35 -13.11 -1.10
N ALA A 196 9.09 -13.56 -1.14
CA ALA A 196 8.73 -14.94 -0.80
C ALA A 196 9.55 -16.00 -1.57
N PRO A 197 9.80 -15.88 -2.89
CA PRO A 197 10.66 -16.84 -3.59
C PRO A 197 12.13 -16.81 -3.12
N ARG A 198 12.65 -15.63 -2.76
CA ARG A 198 14.02 -15.50 -2.23
C ARG A 198 14.13 -16.10 -0.84
N VAL A 199 13.12 -15.88 0.01
CA VAL A 199 13.05 -16.48 1.35
C VAL A 199 12.98 -17.99 1.21
N ALA A 200 12.08 -18.53 0.37
CA ALA A 200 11.92 -19.97 0.16
C ALA A 200 13.25 -20.67 -0.19
N ARG A 201 14.02 -20.07 -1.12
CA ARG A 201 15.36 -20.57 -1.48
C ARG A 201 16.37 -20.43 -0.35
N ALA A 202 16.40 -19.28 0.31
CA ALA A 202 17.35 -19.00 1.38
C ALA A 202 17.20 -19.97 2.55
N VAL A 203 15.97 -20.37 2.85
CA VAL A 203 15.67 -21.29 3.93
C VAL A 203 15.67 -22.77 3.51
N ASP A 204 15.88 -23.07 2.23
CA ASP A 204 15.64 -24.41 1.65
C ASP A 204 14.29 -24.97 2.13
N LEU A 205 13.20 -24.31 1.72
CA LEU A 205 11.87 -24.52 2.30
C LEU A 205 11.44 -26.01 2.38
N PRO A 206 11.67 -26.88 1.37
CA PRO A 206 11.33 -28.30 1.47
C PRO A 206 12.11 -28.99 2.58
N ARG A 207 13.41 -28.72 2.70
CA ARG A 207 14.25 -29.27 3.76
C ARG A 207 13.83 -28.74 5.13
N ALA A 208 13.62 -27.43 5.25
CA ALA A 208 13.19 -26.81 6.50
C ALA A 208 11.85 -27.35 6.99
N LEU A 209 10.90 -27.63 6.08
CA LEU A 209 9.62 -28.28 6.43
C LEU A 209 9.80 -29.71 6.92
N ARG A 210 10.77 -30.46 6.40
CA ARG A 210 11.07 -31.83 6.87
C ARG A 210 11.80 -31.82 8.22
N GLU A 211 12.71 -30.87 8.43
CA GLU A 211 13.53 -30.78 9.65
C GLU A 211 12.78 -30.10 10.82
N HIS A 212 11.91 -29.15 10.54
CA HIS A 212 11.21 -28.31 11.54
C HIS A 212 9.68 -28.30 11.38
N GLY A 213 9.12 -29.31 10.70
CA GLY A 213 7.68 -29.42 10.44
C GLY A 213 6.83 -29.71 11.68
N ASP A 214 7.45 -29.98 12.83
CA ASP A 214 6.80 -30.08 14.13
C ASP A 214 6.51 -28.71 14.76
N GLU A 215 7.19 -27.64 14.32
CA GLU A 215 6.95 -26.28 14.78
C GLU A 215 5.80 -25.61 13.98
N VAL A 216 4.65 -25.39 14.64
CA VAL A 216 3.45 -24.76 14.02
C VAL A 216 3.77 -23.44 13.32
N VAL A 217 4.66 -22.63 13.91
CA VAL A 217 5.08 -21.33 13.33
C VAL A 217 5.79 -21.49 11.98
N VAL A 218 6.59 -22.55 11.81
CA VAL A 218 7.31 -22.83 10.55
C VAL A 218 6.32 -23.27 9.49
N VAL A 219 5.41 -24.19 9.82
CA VAL A 219 4.37 -24.67 8.89
C VAL A 219 3.46 -23.51 8.45
N ARG A 220 3.05 -22.64 9.37
CA ARG A 220 2.24 -21.45 9.07
C ARG A 220 2.97 -20.51 8.12
N ASN A 221 4.23 -20.18 8.42
CA ASN A 221 5.01 -19.28 7.58
C ASN A 221 5.30 -19.88 6.21
N ALA A 222 5.50 -21.20 6.11
CA ALA A 222 5.64 -21.89 4.84
C ALA A 222 4.38 -21.72 3.97
N ALA A 223 3.17 -21.87 4.54
CA ALA A 223 1.93 -21.57 3.82
C ALA A 223 1.91 -20.13 3.29
N HIS A 224 2.30 -19.15 4.11
CA HIS A 224 2.38 -17.75 3.66
C HIS A 224 3.41 -17.54 2.55
N ILE A 225 4.59 -18.19 2.63
CA ILE A 225 5.61 -18.14 1.58
C ILE A 225 5.04 -18.70 0.26
N LEU A 226 4.40 -19.87 0.31
CA LEU A 226 3.80 -20.52 -0.86
C LEU A 226 2.68 -19.67 -1.48
N LEU A 227 1.81 -19.07 -0.66
CA LEU A 227 0.72 -18.20 -1.13
C LEU A 227 1.21 -16.84 -1.67
N SER A 228 2.38 -16.37 -1.22
CA SER A 228 2.91 -15.05 -1.58
C SER A 228 3.86 -15.10 -2.78
N ALA A 229 4.60 -16.18 -2.94
CA ALA A 229 5.55 -16.40 -4.05
C ALA A 229 4.96 -16.29 -5.47
N PRO A 230 3.68 -16.65 -5.73
CA PRO A 230 3.09 -16.47 -7.05
C PRO A 230 2.59 -15.05 -7.35
N ARG A 231 2.49 -14.16 -6.34
CA ARG A 231 1.92 -12.80 -6.47
C ARG A 231 2.95 -11.71 -6.76
N VAL A 232 4.13 -12.07 -7.26
CA VAL A 232 5.19 -11.09 -7.55
C VAL A 232 4.71 -10.13 -8.63
N ARG A 233 4.45 -8.88 -8.23
CA ARG A 233 3.91 -7.77 -9.05
C ARG A 233 4.73 -7.40 -10.29
N THR A 234 5.94 -7.90 -10.45
CA THR A 234 6.77 -7.59 -11.61
C THR A 234 6.36 -8.51 -12.76
N GLY A 235 5.96 -7.94 -13.89
CA GLY A 235 5.53 -8.65 -15.10
C GLY A 235 6.54 -9.66 -15.68
N SER A 236 7.69 -9.88 -15.05
CA SER A 236 8.55 -11.03 -15.31
C SER A 236 8.03 -12.25 -14.55
N LEU A 237 7.38 -13.17 -15.27
CA LEU A 237 7.03 -14.50 -14.73
C LEU A 237 8.26 -15.21 -14.13
N ARG A 238 9.47 -14.96 -14.67
CA ARG A 238 10.74 -15.59 -14.26
C ARG A 238 11.21 -15.27 -12.84
N GLY A 239 10.74 -14.17 -12.22
CA GLY A 239 11.14 -13.77 -10.87
C GLY A 239 10.32 -14.43 -9.74
N GLY A 240 9.17 -15.01 -10.08
CA GLY A 240 8.23 -15.60 -9.13
C GLY A 240 8.48 -17.07 -8.85
N LEU A 241 7.40 -17.78 -8.51
CA LEU A 241 7.40 -19.21 -8.19
C LEU A 241 7.99 -20.11 -9.30
N THR A 242 7.85 -19.74 -10.58
CA THR A 242 8.44 -20.51 -11.70
C THR A 242 9.97 -20.43 -11.76
N GLY A 243 10.57 -19.41 -11.14
CA GLY A 243 12.02 -19.32 -10.94
C GLY A 243 12.50 -20.04 -9.67
N TYR A 244 11.60 -20.65 -8.90
CA TYR A 244 11.94 -21.45 -7.72
C TYR A 244 11.92 -22.93 -8.09
N ALA A 245 13.08 -23.47 -8.41
CA ALA A 245 13.22 -24.85 -8.90
C ALA A 245 12.59 -25.89 -7.96
N ASP A 246 12.67 -25.67 -6.65
CA ASP A 246 12.18 -26.59 -5.63
C ASP A 246 10.73 -26.31 -5.21
N ALA A 247 9.97 -25.54 -6.01
CA ALA A 247 8.59 -25.20 -5.69
C ALA A 247 7.70 -26.44 -5.50
N VAL A 248 7.79 -27.40 -6.43
CA VAL A 248 7.03 -28.67 -6.36
C VAL A 248 7.36 -29.43 -5.07
N ASP A 249 8.64 -29.54 -4.72
CA ASP A 249 9.09 -30.18 -3.50
C ASP A 249 8.62 -29.44 -2.24
N ALA A 250 8.53 -28.11 -2.29
CA ALA A 250 8.05 -27.31 -1.19
C ALA A 250 6.54 -27.53 -0.94
N TYR A 251 5.73 -27.63 -2.00
CA TYR A 251 4.31 -28.01 -1.88
C TYR A 251 4.15 -29.43 -1.34
N ALA A 252 4.95 -30.38 -1.82
CA ALA A 252 4.92 -31.75 -1.33
C ALA A 252 5.27 -31.83 0.17
N ALA A 253 6.38 -31.19 0.58
CA ALA A 253 6.80 -31.11 1.97
C ALA A 253 5.77 -30.39 2.85
N PHE A 254 5.10 -29.35 2.35
CA PHE A 254 4.04 -28.68 3.08
C PHE A 254 2.83 -29.61 3.29
N ALA A 255 2.40 -30.32 2.24
CA ALA A 255 1.31 -31.30 2.35
C ALA A 255 1.63 -32.42 3.35
N GLU A 256 2.91 -32.71 3.57
CA GLU A 256 3.38 -33.68 4.54
C GLU A 256 3.14 -33.28 5.99
N VAL A 257 3.25 -31.98 6.31
CA VAL A 257 3.27 -31.46 7.68
C VAL A 257 2.10 -30.52 8.00
N CYS A 258 1.24 -30.21 7.02
CA CYS A 258 0.13 -29.27 7.20
C CYS A 258 -0.93 -29.72 8.22
N ASP A 259 -0.98 -31.01 8.57
CA ASP A 259 -1.86 -31.55 9.62
C ASP A 259 -1.48 -31.09 11.05
N ARG A 260 -0.32 -30.43 11.19
CA ARG A 260 0.13 -29.79 12.43
C ARG A 260 -0.47 -28.41 12.65
N LEU A 261 -1.03 -27.78 11.61
CA LEU A 261 -1.70 -26.50 11.78
C LEU A 261 -2.98 -26.68 12.62
N PRO A 262 -3.29 -25.74 13.53
CA PRO A 262 -4.53 -25.79 14.29
C PRO A 262 -5.73 -25.62 13.34
N VAL A 263 -6.89 -26.16 13.73
CA VAL A 263 -8.14 -26.07 12.93
C VAL A 263 -8.48 -24.62 12.56
N ALA A 264 -8.22 -23.67 13.45
CA ALA A 264 -8.41 -22.24 13.20
C ALA A 264 -7.60 -21.70 12.00
N GLU A 265 -6.58 -22.42 11.55
CA GLU A 265 -5.70 -22.06 10.43
C GLU A 265 -5.91 -22.94 9.19
N HIS A 266 -6.91 -23.82 9.17
CA HIS A 266 -7.23 -24.64 8.00
C HIS A 266 -7.56 -23.80 6.75
N GLY A 267 -8.00 -22.54 6.91
CA GLY A 267 -8.16 -21.60 5.79
C GLY A 267 -6.84 -21.27 5.06
N LEU A 268 -5.67 -21.51 5.66
CA LEU A 268 -4.38 -21.47 4.94
C LEU A 268 -4.20 -22.70 4.05
N ILE A 269 -4.53 -23.89 4.56
CA ILE A 269 -4.44 -25.16 3.83
C ILE A 269 -5.36 -25.15 2.61
N GLU A 270 -6.60 -24.68 2.80
CA GLU A 270 -7.57 -24.51 1.73
C GLU A 270 -7.05 -23.57 0.63
N ARG A 271 -6.55 -22.38 1.01
CA ARG A 271 -5.98 -21.45 0.03
C ARG A 271 -4.79 -22.06 -0.73
N VAL A 272 -3.90 -22.77 -0.04
CA VAL A 272 -2.75 -23.43 -0.68
C VAL A 272 -3.23 -24.50 -1.68
N ARG A 273 -4.26 -25.27 -1.32
CA ARG A 273 -4.89 -26.25 -2.21
C ARG A 273 -5.48 -25.59 -3.45
N ASP A 274 -6.22 -24.50 -3.28
CA ASP A 274 -6.89 -23.81 -4.39
C ASP A 274 -5.86 -23.16 -5.34
N ASP A 275 -4.75 -22.66 -4.80
CA ASP A 275 -3.63 -22.08 -5.56
C ASP A 275 -3.02 -23.08 -6.56
N LEU A 276 -3.04 -24.38 -6.25
CA LEU A 276 -2.58 -25.47 -7.15
C LEU A 276 -3.35 -25.50 -8.48
N TYR A 277 -4.58 -24.97 -8.52
CA TYR A 277 -5.45 -25.04 -9.69
C TYR A 277 -5.77 -23.67 -10.29
N LEU A 278 -5.81 -22.61 -9.48
CA LEU A 278 -6.34 -21.31 -9.90
C LEU A 278 -5.24 -20.28 -10.26
N HIS A 279 -3.98 -20.56 -9.94
CA HIS A 279 -2.91 -19.54 -9.99
C HIS A 279 -1.59 -20.07 -10.60
N VAL A 280 -0.50 -19.31 -10.42
CA VAL A 280 0.84 -19.65 -10.96
C VAL A 280 1.33 -21.06 -10.59
N PRO A 281 1.00 -21.66 -9.42
CA PRO A 281 1.36 -23.05 -9.16
C PRO A 281 0.81 -24.03 -10.20
N ALA A 282 -0.34 -23.74 -10.83
CA ALA A 282 -0.88 -24.58 -11.91
C ALA A 282 0.03 -24.60 -13.17
N LEU A 283 0.97 -23.66 -13.29
CA LEU A 283 1.93 -23.54 -14.38
C LEU A 283 3.29 -24.18 -14.07
N LEU A 284 3.50 -24.76 -12.88
CA LEU A 284 4.73 -25.48 -12.58
C LEU A 284 4.80 -26.79 -13.37
N ASP A 285 6.03 -27.25 -13.62
CA ASP A 285 6.30 -28.54 -14.27
C ASP A 285 6.10 -29.70 -13.28
N TRP A 286 4.84 -29.97 -12.93
CA TRP A 286 4.47 -31.06 -12.03
C TRP A 286 4.77 -32.43 -12.66
N PRO A 287 5.42 -33.35 -11.93
CA PRO A 287 5.45 -34.75 -12.35
C PRO A 287 4.01 -35.30 -12.44
N PRO A 288 3.73 -36.25 -13.36
CA PRO A 288 2.38 -36.76 -13.57
C PRO A 288 1.74 -37.30 -12.29
N GLY A 289 0.58 -36.76 -11.91
CA GLY A 289 -0.20 -37.18 -10.74
C GLY A 289 0.23 -36.56 -9.41
N THR A 290 1.41 -35.93 -9.34
CA THR A 290 1.94 -35.36 -8.08
C THR A 290 1.08 -34.20 -7.57
N ARG A 291 0.58 -33.34 -8.46
CA ARG A 291 -0.28 -32.22 -8.08
C ARG A 291 -1.60 -32.72 -7.48
N GLU A 292 -2.22 -33.70 -8.12
CA GLU A 292 -3.48 -34.30 -7.68
C GLU A 292 -3.30 -35.05 -6.35
N GLU A 293 -2.18 -35.74 -6.16
CA GLU A 293 -1.82 -36.40 -4.89
C GLU A 293 -1.68 -35.38 -3.75
N ILE A 294 -0.95 -34.28 -3.98
CA ILE A 294 -0.79 -33.19 -3.00
C ILE A 294 -2.17 -32.59 -2.66
N ALA A 295 -2.98 -32.24 -3.66
CA ALA A 295 -4.31 -31.69 -3.45
C ALA A 295 -5.23 -32.65 -2.67
N ALA A 296 -5.19 -33.95 -2.97
CA ALA A 296 -5.92 -34.97 -2.24
C ALA A 296 -5.46 -35.05 -0.78
N ARG A 297 -4.15 -34.94 -0.51
CA ARG A 297 -3.61 -34.94 0.86
C ARG A 297 -4.05 -33.72 1.66
N LEU A 298 -4.00 -32.51 1.07
CA LEU A 298 -4.50 -31.29 1.70
C LEU A 298 -6.01 -31.42 2.00
N THR A 299 -6.78 -31.96 1.05
CA THR A 299 -8.22 -32.23 1.22
C THR A 299 -8.49 -33.24 2.33
N ALA A 300 -7.66 -34.29 2.45
CA ALA A 300 -7.76 -35.25 3.53
C ALA A 300 -7.46 -34.64 4.90
N VAL A 301 -6.55 -33.66 5.01
CA VAL A 301 -6.34 -32.90 6.25
C VAL A 301 -7.56 -32.04 6.58
N LEU A 302 -8.13 -31.35 5.59
CA LEU A 302 -9.37 -30.58 5.76
C LEU A 302 -10.57 -31.46 6.14
N GLY A 303 -10.64 -32.70 5.66
CA GLY A 303 -11.67 -33.68 6.02
C GLY A 303 -11.38 -34.48 7.30
N ARG A 304 -10.11 -34.53 7.74
CA ARG A 304 -9.68 -35.03 9.06
C ARG A 304 -9.84 -34.00 10.15
N SER A 305 -10.09 -32.75 9.79
CA SER A 305 -10.73 -31.80 10.69
C SER A 305 -11.86 -32.58 11.35
N PRO A 306 -11.75 -32.87 12.65
CA PRO A 306 -12.70 -33.75 13.30
C PRO A 306 -14.08 -33.24 12.92
N ALA A 307 -15.02 -34.15 12.59
CA ALA A 307 -16.43 -33.81 12.76
C ALA A 307 -16.49 -33.06 14.07
N PRO A 308 -16.89 -31.78 14.03
CA PRO A 308 -16.29 -30.68 14.78
C PRO A 308 -15.74 -31.17 16.10
N ALA A 309 -14.41 -31.03 16.28
CA ALA A 309 -13.73 -31.34 17.54
C ALA A 309 -14.70 -30.99 18.64
N THR A 310 -14.94 -31.90 19.58
CA THR A 310 -15.49 -31.44 20.85
C THR A 310 -14.47 -30.40 21.30
N PRO A 311 -14.75 -29.10 21.18
CA PRO A 311 -13.72 -28.10 21.18
C PRO A 311 -13.48 -27.77 22.64
N SER A 312 -12.62 -26.78 22.86
CA SER A 312 -12.78 -26.00 24.06
C SER A 312 -14.28 -25.74 24.28
N ALA A 313 -14.80 -26.14 25.44
CA ALA A 313 -16.14 -25.80 25.83
C ALA A 313 -16.28 -24.27 25.65
N GLY A 314 -17.00 -23.81 24.62
CA GLY A 314 -16.70 -22.51 24.04
C GLY A 314 -17.70 -22.09 22.96
N PHE A 315 -18.14 -20.86 23.09
CA PHE A 315 -19.06 -20.18 22.18
C PHE A 315 -18.27 -19.48 21.06
N ARG A 316 -18.70 -19.67 19.80
CA ARG A 316 -18.11 -19.02 18.61
C ARG A 316 -19.17 -18.64 17.59
N VAL A 317 -18.97 -17.53 16.89
CA VAL A 317 -19.90 -17.01 15.87
C VAL A 317 -19.13 -16.76 14.56
N GLU A 318 -19.51 -17.47 13.50
CA GLU A 318 -18.89 -17.35 12.18
C GLU A 318 -19.88 -16.78 11.16
N THR A 319 -19.40 -16.02 10.18
CA THR A 319 -20.22 -15.61 9.04
C THR A 319 -20.35 -16.78 8.08
N ALA A 320 -21.57 -17.27 7.88
CA ALA A 320 -21.89 -18.41 7.02
C ALA A 320 -22.16 -18.00 5.56
N GLY A 321 -21.89 -16.73 5.21
CA GLY A 321 -22.20 -16.14 3.90
C GLY A 321 -23.66 -15.66 3.78
N ILE A 322 -24.10 -15.39 2.56
CA ILE A 322 -25.46 -14.93 2.26
C ILE A 322 -26.38 -16.16 2.15
N GLY A 323 -27.37 -16.24 3.03
CA GLY A 323 -28.39 -17.30 3.02
C GLY A 323 -29.35 -17.19 1.83
N ALA A 324 -30.23 -18.19 1.67
CA ALA A 324 -31.16 -18.29 0.55
C ALA A 324 -32.12 -17.10 0.40
N GLU A 325 -32.34 -16.32 1.46
CA GLU A 325 -33.18 -15.11 1.47
C GLU A 325 -32.40 -13.81 1.19
N GLY A 326 -31.10 -13.88 0.89
CA GLY A 326 -30.27 -12.68 0.69
C GLY A 326 -29.81 -12.00 1.98
N LYS A 327 -30.07 -12.61 3.15
CA LYS A 327 -29.57 -12.13 4.46
C LYS A 327 -28.25 -12.81 4.80
N THR A 328 -27.32 -12.10 5.41
CA THR A 328 -26.10 -12.71 5.95
C THR A 328 -26.47 -13.66 7.09
N ALA A 329 -26.08 -14.92 6.95
CA ALA A 329 -26.29 -15.97 7.93
C ALA A 329 -25.13 -16.01 8.93
N LEU A 330 -25.42 -16.21 10.21
CA LEU A 330 -24.40 -16.51 11.23
C LEU A 330 -24.45 -17.98 11.60
N SER A 331 -23.30 -18.65 11.57
CA SER A 331 -23.13 -19.95 12.18
C SER A 331 -22.75 -19.77 13.65
N VAL A 332 -23.68 -20.05 14.55
CA VAL A 332 -23.41 -20.14 15.98
C VAL A 332 -22.88 -21.54 16.28
N LEU A 333 -21.68 -21.59 16.84
CA LEU A 333 -20.99 -22.81 17.22
C LEU A 333 -20.96 -22.87 18.75
N VAL A 334 -21.63 -23.88 19.32
CA VAL A 334 -21.55 -24.20 20.75
C VAL A 334 -20.76 -25.46 20.88
N ASP A 335 -19.63 -25.35 21.56
CA ASP A 335 -18.66 -26.43 21.58
C ASP A 335 -18.43 -26.87 20.13
N GLY A 336 -18.13 -25.88 19.26
CA GLY A 336 -17.70 -26.04 17.85
C GLY A 336 -18.64 -26.83 16.96
N ARG A 337 -19.75 -27.29 17.52
CA ARG A 337 -20.86 -27.89 16.81
C ARG A 337 -21.78 -26.75 16.44
N PRO A 338 -22.16 -26.63 15.16
CA PRO A 338 -23.13 -25.64 14.77
C PRO A 338 -24.44 -25.96 15.49
N VAL A 339 -24.99 -24.97 16.19
CA VAL A 339 -26.28 -25.09 16.89
C VAL A 339 -27.39 -25.39 15.87
N LEU A 340 -27.22 -24.87 14.65
CA LEU A 340 -28.09 -25.07 13.51
C LEU A 340 -27.39 -25.95 12.48
N THR A 341 -27.94 -27.14 12.23
CA THR A 341 -27.49 -27.95 11.08
C THR A 341 -28.16 -27.46 9.80
N ALA A 342 -27.48 -27.63 8.66
CA ALA A 342 -27.96 -27.18 7.34
C ALA A 342 -29.32 -27.77 6.92
N GLU A 343 -29.81 -28.77 7.67
CA GLU A 343 -31.00 -29.56 7.35
C GLU A 343 -32.29 -28.97 7.91
N PHE A 344 -32.24 -28.01 8.85
CA PHE A 344 -33.44 -27.68 9.65
C PHE A 344 -33.98 -26.25 9.59
N PHE A 345 -33.18 -25.17 9.47
CA PHE A 345 -33.73 -23.80 9.44
C PHE A 345 -32.79 -22.79 8.76
N ALA A 346 -33.33 -21.64 8.34
CA ALA A 346 -32.50 -20.48 8.04
C ALA A 346 -32.10 -19.80 9.36
N THR A 347 -30.82 -19.46 9.51
CA THR A 347 -30.33 -18.69 10.67
C THR A 347 -31.07 -17.36 10.75
N SER A 348 -31.43 -16.91 11.95
CA SER A 348 -31.95 -15.55 12.13
C SER A 348 -30.93 -14.51 11.65
N ASP A 349 -31.42 -13.32 11.30
CA ASP A 349 -30.59 -12.25 10.75
C ASP A 349 -29.40 -11.95 11.67
N ALA A 350 -28.21 -11.86 11.08
CA ALA A 350 -26.98 -11.54 11.80
C ALA A 350 -27.11 -10.28 12.67
N TRP A 351 -27.91 -9.29 12.27
CA TRP A 351 -28.19 -8.09 13.08
C TRP A 351 -29.04 -8.39 14.27
N TYR A 352 -30.08 -9.20 14.10
CA TYR A 352 -30.92 -9.60 15.21
C TYR A 352 -30.08 -10.35 16.25
N LEU A 353 -29.23 -11.28 15.80
CA LEU A 353 -28.38 -12.07 16.68
C LEU A 353 -27.24 -11.25 17.32
N LEU A 354 -26.67 -10.26 16.63
CA LEU A 354 -25.59 -9.44 17.18
C LEU A 354 -26.08 -8.14 17.82
N ASP A 355 -27.40 -7.91 17.87
CA ASP A 355 -27.99 -6.75 18.52
C ASP A 355 -27.86 -6.87 20.05
N SER A 356 -27.29 -5.82 20.65
CA SER A 356 -27.21 -5.63 22.09
C SER A 356 -28.58 -5.61 22.77
N ALA A 357 -29.66 -5.29 22.06
CA ALA A 357 -31.00 -5.15 22.59
C ALA A 357 -31.76 -6.47 22.73
N ASN A 358 -31.64 -7.42 21.80
CA ASN A 358 -32.47 -8.63 21.78
C ASN A 358 -31.78 -9.88 21.17
N GLY A 359 -30.47 -9.82 20.93
CA GLY A 359 -29.72 -10.90 20.29
C GLY A 359 -29.05 -11.86 21.26
N LEU A 360 -27.80 -12.19 20.98
CA LEU A 360 -26.98 -13.12 21.76
C LEU A 360 -26.37 -12.44 23.01
N HIS A 361 -26.48 -11.12 23.17
CA HIS A 361 -25.88 -10.42 24.31
C HIS A 361 -26.52 -10.82 25.65
N ALA A 362 -25.74 -11.48 26.50
CA ALA A 362 -26.21 -12.00 27.79
C ALA A 362 -26.45 -10.90 28.84
N ARG A 363 -27.58 -11.03 29.56
CA ARG A 363 -28.05 -10.08 30.57
C ARG A 363 -28.41 -10.78 31.87
N ALA A 364 -28.46 -10.04 32.98
CA ALA A 364 -28.85 -10.61 34.27
C ALA A 364 -30.29 -11.16 34.27
N GLU A 365 -31.21 -10.45 33.60
CA GLU A 365 -32.58 -10.94 33.39
C GLU A 365 -32.60 -11.95 32.22
N PRO A 366 -33.15 -13.16 32.42
CA PRO A 366 -33.30 -14.14 31.36
C PRO A 366 -34.19 -13.59 30.24
N HIS A 367 -33.76 -13.78 29.00
CA HIS A 367 -34.56 -13.44 27.83
C HIS A 367 -34.44 -14.53 26.78
N GLU A 368 -35.51 -14.72 26.01
CA GLU A 368 -35.56 -15.69 24.94
C GLU A 368 -35.06 -15.04 23.64
N THR A 369 -34.13 -15.69 22.95
CA THR A 369 -33.54 -15.25 21.68
C THR A 369 -33.86 -16.27 20.60
N GLU A 370 -34.37 -15.78 19.46
CA GLU A 370 -34.60 -16.58 18.26
C GLU A 370 -33.26 -16.83 17.53
N LEU A 371 -32.82 -18.08 17.45
CA LEU A 371 -31.59 -18.45 16.74
C LEU A 371 -31.84 -18.72 15.25
N ALA A 372 -33.02 -19.26 14.95
CA ALA A 372 -33.44 -19.56 13.59
C ALA A 372 -34.96 -19.54 13.47
N ASN A 373 -35.43 -19.26 12.27
CA ASN A 373 -36.82 -19.37 11.89
C ASN A 373 -36.91 -19.91 10.45
N GLY A 374 -37.98 -20.63 10.16
CA GLY A 374 -38.32 -20.99 8.79
C GLY A 374 -38.69 -19.76 7.96
N ALA A 375 -38.91 -19.96 6.66
CA ALA A 375 -39.15 -18.88 5.69
C ALA A 375 -40.43 -18.05 5.95
N CYS A 376 -41.26 -18.46 6.92
CA CYS A 376 -42.47 -17.76 7.31
C CYS A 376 -42.37 -17.28 8.78
N ASP A 377 -43.43 -17.40 9.56
CA ASP A 377 -43.37 -17.12 10.99
C ASP A 377 -42.99 -18.39 11.78
N PRO A 378 -42.45 -18.25 13.00
CA PRO A 378 -42.04 -19.40 13.81
C PRO A 378 -43.20 -20.36 14.12
N GLU A 379 -44.45 -19.89 14.20
CA GLU A 379 -45.60 -20.75 14.49
C GLU A 379 -45.98 -21.63 13.29
N CYS A 380 -45.71 -21.17 12.07
CA CYS A 380 -46.07 -21.85 10.84
C CYS A 380 -44.93 -22.73 10.28
N CYS A 381 -43.69 -22.24 10.22
CA CYS A 381 -42.55 -22.96 9.62
C CYS A 381 -41.57 -23.52 10.65
N GLY A 382 -41.80 -23.25 11.94
CA GLY A 382 -40.87 -23.58 13.01
C GLY A 382 -39.79 -22.53 13.21
N GLY A 383 -39.41 -22.33 14.46
CA GLY A 383 -38.26 -21.57 14.87
C GLY A 383 -37.58 -22.25 16.06
N LEU A 384 -36.30 -21.95 16.22
CA LEU A 384 -35.48 -22.39 17.34
C LEU A 384 -35.18 -21.20 18.23
N PHE A 385 -35.54 -21.33 19.50
CA PHE A 385 -35.34 -20.32 20.53
C PHE A 385 -34.47 -20.89 21.65
N VAL A 386 -33.71 -20.02 22.29
CA VAL A 386 -32.92 -20.32 23.49
C VAL A 386 -33.08 -19.20 24.51
N THR A 387 -33.14 -19.54 25.80
CA THR A 387 -33.13 -18.55 26.88
C THR A 387 -31.68 -18.26 27.27
N ILE A 388 -31.28 -16.99 27.20
CA ILE A 388 -29.94 -16.51 27.51
C ILE A 388 -29.98 -15.69 28.80
N ARG A 389 -29.11 -16.03 29.75
CA ARG A 389 -28.95 -15.30 31.02
C ARG A 389 -27.51 -15.27 31.49
N LYS A 390 -27.13 -14.20 32.20
CA LYS A 390 -25.81 -14.02 32.79
C LYS A 390 -25.89 -14.22 34.30
N GLU A 391 -25.22 -15.25 34.79
CA GLU A 391 -25.12 -15.56 36.22
C GLU A 391 -23.67 -15.47 36.70
N GLY A 392 -23.37 -14.42 37.45
CA GLY A 392 -22.01 -14.17 37.93
C GLY A 392 -21.01 -14.03 36.77
N GLY A 393 -20.01 -14.91 36.75
CA GLY A 393 -18.99 -14.97 35.71
C GLY A 393 -19.38 -15.80 34.48
N GLN A 394 -20.61 -16.32 34.41
CA GLN A 394 -21.02 -17.23 33.33
C GLN A 394 -22.22 -16.71 32.53
N VAL A 395 -22.26 -17.07 31.26
CA VAL A 395 -23.44 -16.96 30.39
C VAL A 395 -24.04 -18.35 30.25
N ILE A 396 -25.33 -18.46 30.49
CA ILE A 396 -26.07 -19.71 30.47
C ILE A 396 -27.09 -19.65 29.34
N TRP A 397 -27.09 -20.68 28.51
CA TRP A 397 -28.11 -20.93 27.51
C TRP A 397 -28.92 -22.15 27.95
N ASP A 398 -30.19 -21.95 28.23
CA ASP A 398 -31.14 -22.99 28.65
C ASP A 398 -32.49 -22.79 27.95
N GLY A 399 -33.53 -23.50 28.38
CA GLY A 399 -34.90 -23.26 27.91
C GLY A 399 -35.09 -23.41 26.40
N TRP A 400 -34.31 -24.28 25.74
CA TRP A 400 -34.40 -24.52 24.30
C TRP A 400 -35.84 -24.88 23.89
N ARG A 401 -36.38 -24.11 22.95
CA ARG A 401 -37.76 -24.28 22.46
C ARG A 401 -37.78 -24.31 20.95
N GLN A 402 -38.40 -25.34 20.39
CA GLN A 402 -38.76 -25.41 18.98
C GLN A 402 -40.28 -25.29 18.84
N THR A 403 -40.77 -24.60 17.81
CA THR A 403 -42.21 -24.44 17.59
C THR A 403 -42.79 -25.49 16.62
N MET A 404 -41.97 -26.21 15.87
CA MET A 404 -42.41 -27.35 15.06
C MET A 404 -42.62 -28.60 15.92
N ALA A 405 -43.63 -29.40 15.57
CA ALA A 405 -43.93 -30.66 16.26
C ALA A 405 -42.79 -31.67 16.06
N GLY A 406 -42.07 -31.99 17.14
CA GLY A 406 -40.95 -32.92 17.16
C GLY A 406 -40.39 -33.12 18.57
N ASP A 407 -39.48 -34.08 18.72
CA ASP A 407 -38.79 -34.36 19.98
C ASP A 407 -38.06 -33.12 20.51
N PRO A 408 -37.98 -32.91 21.84
CA PRO A 408 -37.28 -31.77 22.43
C PRO A 408 -35.87 -31.59 21.86
N TRP A 409 -35.47 -30.34 21.62
CA TRP A 409 -34.18 -30.01 20.99
C TRP A 409 -33.02 -30.63 21.80
N PRO A 410 -32.02 -31.27 21.16
CA PRO A 410 -31.08 -32.15 21.85
C PRO A 410 -30.01 -31.41 22.67
N PHE A 411 -30.01 -30.07 22.70
CA PHE A 411 -29.02 -29.33 23.46
C PHE A 411 -29.41 -29.24 24.95
N PRO A 412 -28.53 -29.69 25.86
CA PRO A 412 -28.71 -29.44 27.28
C PRO A 412 -28.48 -27.94 27.60
N GLU A 413 -28.67 -27.58 28.86
CA GLU A 413 -28.14 -26.30 29.37
C GLU A 413 -26.62 -26.25 29.15
N VAL A 414 -26.15 -25.18 28.51
CA VAL A 414 -24.73 -24.93 28.25
C VAL A 414 -24.29 -23.63 28.93
N ARG A 415 -23.04 -23.61 29.40
CA ARG A 415 -22.48 -22.49 30.16
C ARG A 415 -21.16 -22.05 29.56
N PHE A 416 -20.97 -20.74 29.43
CA PHE A 416 -19.78 -20.09 28.87
C PHE A 416 -19.17 -19.14 29.89
N ASP A 417 -17.85 -18.92 29.82
CA ASP A 417 -17.25 -17.78 30.52
C ASP A 417 -17.78 -16.46 29.93
N ALA A 418 -18.25 -15.55 30.80
CA ALA A 418 -18.88 -14.33 30.34
C ALA A 418 -17.92 -13.34 29.68
N GLY A 419 -16.63 -13.39 30.01
CA GLY A 419 -15.60 -12.56 29.37
C GLY A 419 -15.28 -13.05 27.97
N GLU A 420 -15.08 -14.36 27.80
CA GLU A 420 -14.83 -14.99 26.50
C GLU A 420 -16.04 -14.83 25.56
N TYR A 421 -17.24 -15.06 26.07
CA TYR A 421 -18.50 -14.92 25.34
C TYR A 421 -18.68 -13.50 24.75
N GLU A 422 -18.47 -12.47 25.58
CA GLU A 422 -18.62 -11.07 25.18
C GLU A 422 -17.48 -10.61 24.24
N ALA A 423 -16.26 -11.13 24.43
CA ALA A 423 -15.15 -10.85 23.52
C ALA A 423 -15.42 -11.42 22.12
N GLU A 424 -16.00 -12.61 22.05
CA GLU A 424 -16.37 -13.26 20.80
C GLU A 424 -17.51 -12.52 20.09
N LEU A 425 -18.56 -12.12 20.80
CA LEU A 425 -19.62 -11.30 20.21
C LEU A 425 -19.06 -10.01 19.62
N LYS A 426 -18.19 -9.29 20.35
CA LYS A 426 -17.54 -8.07 19.84
C LYS A 426 -16.71 -8.32 18.57
N ARG A 427 -16.02 -9.47 18.50
CA ARG A 427 -15.27 -9.87 17.29
C ARG A 427 -16.23 -10.09 16.12
N ALA A 428 -17.29 -10.86 16.34
CA ALA A 428 -18.29 -11.18 15.32
C ALA A 428 -19.01 -9.94 14.80
N THR A 429 -19.42 -9.02 15.69
CA THR A 429 -20.03 -7.73 15.33
C THR A 429 -19.14 -6.90 14.41
N ARG A 430 -17.83 -6.81 14.70
CA ARG A 430 -16.88 -6.07 13.85
C ARG A 430 -16.74 -6.70 12.46
N ALA A 431 -16.62 -8.03 12.39
CA ALA A 431 -16.49 -8.72 11.12
C ALA A 431 -17.75 -8.56 10.25
N HIS A 432 -18.94 -8.70 10.84
CA HIS A 432 -20.20 -8.60 10.13
C HIS A 432 -20.52 -7.16 9.65
N THR A 433 -20.19 -6.15 10.46
CA THR A 433 -20.43 -4.74 10.08
C THR A 433 -19.68 -4.37 8.80
N ALA A 434 -18.42 -4.81 8.64
CA ALA A 434 -17.63 -4.53 7.44
C ALA A 434 -18.23 -5.16 6.15
N GLU A 435 -18.73 -6.39 6.23
CA GLU A 435 -19.36 -7.09 5.10
C GLU A 435 -20.67 -6.41 4.68
N ARG A 436 -21.51 -6.03 5.66
CA ARG A 436 -22.77 -5.35 5.36
C ARG A 436 -22.58 -3.94 4.81
N VAL A 437 -21.55 -3.19 5.22
CA VAL A 437 -21.26 -1.90 4.59
C VAL A 437 -21.05 -2.05 3.08
N LEU A 438 -20.50 -3.18 2.63
CA LEU A 438 -20.38 -3.49 1.20
C LEU A 438 -21.72 -3.86 0.58
N GLU A 439 -22.53 -4.70 1.24
CA GLU A 439 -23.87 -5.07 0.77
C GLU A 439 -24.82 -3.87 0.65
N LEU A 440 -24.90 -3.02 1.69
CA LEU A 440 -25.73 -1.81 1.70
C LEU A 440 -25.31 -0.84 0.59
N ALA A 441 -24.01 -0.75 0.31
CA ALA A 441 -23.51 0.05 -0.80
C ALA A 441 -23.97 -0.51 -2.15
N THR A 442 -24.00 -1.84 -2.31
CA THR A 442 -24.54 -2.48 -3.51
C THR A 442 -26.06 -2.32 -3.62
N ALA A 443 -26.78 -2.38 -2.50
CA ALA A 443 -28.23 -2.19 -2.44
C ALA A 443 -28.67 -0.72 -2.58
N GLY A 444 -27.74 0.23 -2.39
CA GLY A 444 -28.04 1.66 -2.37
C GLY A 444 -28.76 2.13 -1.10
N ASP A 445 -28.66 1.38 0.01
CA ASP A 445 -29.26 1.76 1.30
C ASP A 445 -28.41 2.82 2.01
N GLU A 446 -28.66 4.06 1.59
CA GLU A 446 -27.94 5.24 2.04
C GLU A 446 -28.13 5.54 3.53
N GLN A 447 -29.35 5.37 4.05
CA GLN A 447 -29.68 5.78 5.41
C GLN A 447 -28.95 4.91 6.45
N THR A 448 -28.82 3.61 6.15
CA THR A 448 -28.07 2.69 7.01
C THR A 448 -26.57 2.93 6.92
N LEU A 449 -26.04 3.27 5.74
CA LEU A 449 -24.63 3.67 5.59
C LEU A 449 -24.33 4.95 6.37
N ILE A 450 -25.24 5.92 6.40
CA ILE A 450 -25.14 7.13 7.22
C ILE A 450 -25.04 6.76 8.70
N ALA A 451 -25.92 5.88 9.21
CA ALA A 451 -25.90 5.47 10.61
C ALA A 451 -24.58 4.77 10.99
N ILE A 452 -24.04 3.91 10.11
CA ILE A 452 -22.74 3.26 10.33
C ILE A 452 -21.59 4.28 10.28
N ALA A 453 -21.70 5.30 9.42
CA ALA A 453 -20.68 6.33 9.30
C ALA A 453 -20.64 7.32 10.47
N GLU A 454 -21.72 7.47 11.24
CA GLU A 454 -21.78 8.35 12.41
C GLU A 454 -21.06 7.75 13.63
N ASP A 455 -21.38 6.50 13.98
CA ASP A 455 -20.90 5.90 15.25
C ASP A 455 -20.43 4.44 15.11
N GLY A 456 -20.34 3.92 13.88
CA GLY A 456 -20.01 2.52 13.63
C GLY A 456 -18.51 2.22 13.64
N PRO A 457 -18.11 0.98 14.01
CA PRO A 457 -16.70 0.54 13.98
C PRO A 457 -16.07 0.61 12.58
N ASP A 458 -16.88 0.69 11.52
CA ASP A 458 -16.48 0.73 10.11
C ASP A 458 -16.78 2.08 9.43
N ALA A 459 -16.83 3.17 10.20
CA ALA A 459 -17.18 4.50 9.69
C ALA A 459 -16.38 4.92 8.44
N ASP A 460 -15.07 4.64 8.37
CA ASP A 460 -14.25 4.95 7.18
C ASP A 460 -14.65 4.13 5.94
N LEU A 461 -15.08 2.87 6.11
CA LEU A 461 -15.62 2.08 5.01
C LEU A 461 -16.99 2.60 4.57
N ALA A 462 -17.86 2.98 5.51
CA ALA A 462 -19.17 3.56 5.20
C ALA A 462 -19.04 4.91 4.49
N VAL A 463 -18.17 5.81 4.97
CA VAL A 463 -17.81 7.08 4.31
C VAL A 463 -17.33 6.84 2.88
N ARG A 464 -16.48 5.83 2.65
CA ARG A 464 -16.05 5.46 1.30
C ARG A 464 -17.21 5.06 0.39
N GLN A 465 -18.19 4.34 0.89
CA GLN A 465 -19.34 3.92 0.09
C GLN A 465 -20.33 5.06 -0.14
N LEU A 466 -20.62 5.87 0.87
CA LEU A 466 -21.42 7.10 0.73
C LEU A 466 -20.84 8.02 -0.35
N SER A 467 -19.50 8.17 -0.39
CA SER A 467 -18.84 8.98 -1.43
C SER A 467 -18.98 8.42 -2.85
N ARG A 468 -19.30 7.13 -3.00
CA ARG A 468 -19.54 6.48 -4.30
C ARG A 468 -20.99 6.53 -4.73
N LEU A 469 -21.93 6.52 -3.78
CA LEU A 469 -23.36 6.61 -4.08
C LEU A 469 -23.70 7.95 -4.78
N GLY A 470 -23.05 9.04 -4.36
CA GLY A 470 -23.18 10.35 -5.01
C GLY A 470 -24.58 10.95 -4.97
N THR A 471 -25.44 10.46 -4.08
CA THR A 471 -26.79 10.99 -3.89
C THR A 471 -26.74 12.36 -3.20
N PRO A 472 -27.73 13.24 -3.41
CA PRO A 472 -27.78 14.55 -2.75
C PRO A 472 -27.75 14.47 -1.23
N SER A 473 -28.40 13.46 -0.65
CA SER A 473 -28.46 13.22 0.79
C SER A 473 -27.12 12.71 1.35
N ALA A 474 -26.41 11.82 0.62
CA ALA A 474 -25.09 11.36 1.03
C ALA A 474 -24.06 12.48 0.91
N ALA A 475 -24.14 13.28 -0.16
CA ALA A 475 -23.34 14.49 -0.31
C ALA A 475 -23.59 15.48 0.84
N ASP A 476 -24.85 15.68 1.23
CA ASP A 476 -25.21 16.56 2.32
C ASP A 476 -24.72 16.06 3.69
N TRP A 477 -24.81 14.75 3.92
CA TRP A 477 -24.25 14.12 5.12
C TRP A 477 -22.71 14.20 5.14
N LEU A 478 -22.04 13.88 4.03
CA LEU A 478 -20.58 13.98 3.91
C LEU A 478 -20.10 15.41 4.16
N ARG A 479 -20.84 16.43 3.69
CA ARG A 479 -20.57 17.84 3.98
C ARG A 479 -20.65 18.15 5.48
N ARG A 480 -21.66 17.62 6.17
CA ARG A 480 -21.88 17.93 7.59
C ARG A 480 -21.01 17.11 8.55
N ASN A 481 -20.68 15.86 8.20
CA ASN A 481 -20.17 14.87 9.16
C ASN A 481 -18.83 14.24 8.79
N ALA A 482 -18.55 13.93 7.51
CA ALA A 482 -17.21 13.43 7.14
C ALA A 482 -16.11 14.49 7.37
N ILE A 483 -16.52 15.77 7.36
CA ILE A 483 -15.73 16.94 7.71
C ILE A 483 -15.37 17.01 9.21
N ARG A 484 -16.20 16.40 10.08
CA ARG A 484 -16.04 16.34 11.53
C ARG A 484 -15.20 15.16 12.02
N HIS A 485 -14.99 14.16 11.18
CA HIS A 485 -14.27 12.96 11.57
C HIS A 485 -12.79 13.31 11.83
N ASP A 486 -12.37 13.32 13.09
CA ASP A 486 -10.96 13.48 13.49
C ASP A 486 -10.08 12.26 13.13
N GLY A 487 -10.69 11.25 12.50
CA GLY A 487 -10.02 10.06 12.01
C GLY A 487 -9.15 10.34 10.78
N HIS A 488 -8.15 9.49 10.55
CA HIS A 488 -7.29 9.57 9.38
C HIS A 488 -8.05 9.28 8.08
N ILE A 489 -8.58 10.32 7.42
CA ILE A 489 -9.11 10.21 6.06
C ILE A 489 -7.95 9.93 5.09
N SER A 490 -7.97 8.78 4.44
CA SER A 490 -6.97 8.48 3.40
C SER A 490 -7.03 9.52 2.27
N PRO A 491 -5.91 9.86 1.58
CA PRO A 491 -5.93 10.81 0.46
C PRO A 491 -6.99 10.46 -0.60
N ARG A 492 -7.24 9.16 -0.81
CA ARG A 492 -8.21 8.64 -1.77
C ARG A 492 -9.66 8.87 -1.33
N SER A 493 -9.95 8.62 -0.05
CA SER A 493 -11.26 8.95 0.52
C SER A 493 -11.50 10.46 0.44
N ALA A 494 -10.49 11.27 0.77
CA ALA A 494 -10.57 12.72 0.73
C ALA A 494 -10.89 13.25 -0.69
N GLY A 495 -10.22 12.72 -1.73
CA GLY A 495 -10.53 13.08 -3.12
C GLY A 495 -11.98 12.79 -3.52
N ARG A 496 -12.50 11.61 -3.17
CA ARG A 496 -13.90 11.24 -3.46
C ARG A 496 -14.91 12.06 -2.67
N ILE A 497 -14.62 12.36 -1.40
CA ILE A 497 -15.47 13.24 -0.61
C ILE A 497 -15.51 14.63 -1.26
N ALA A 498 -14.37 15.15 -1.71
CA ALA A 498 -14.33 16.43 -2.42
C ALA A 498 -15.17 16.44 -3.71
N ASP A 499 -15.17 15.33 -4.48
CA ASP A 499 -16.04 15.17 -5.67
C ASP A 499 -17.52 15.12 -5.29
N ALA A 500 -17.87 14.23 -4.36
CA ALA A 500 -19.26 13.99 -3.96
C ALA A 500 -19.91 15.23 -3.33
N THR A 501 -19.12 16.09 -2.68
CA THR A 501 -19.61 17.28 -1.97
C THR A 501 -19.55 18.57 -2.79
N ASP A 502 -19.01 18.53 -4.01
CA ASP A 502 -18.64 19.72 -4.80
C ASP A 502 -17.98 20.78 -3.89
N LEU A 503 -16.82 20.42 -3.37
CA LEU A 503 -16.18 21.15 -2.28
C LEU A 503 -15.94 22.63 -2.62
N ALA A 504 -15.66 22.95 -3.89
CA ALA A 504 -15.49 24.31 -4.36
C ALA A 504 -16.79 25.12 -4.22
N THR A 505 -17.90 24.62 -4.76
CA THR A 505 -19.21 25.28 -4.67
C THR A 505 -19.65 25.43 -3.22
N THR A 506 -19.48 24.37 -2.41
CA THR A 506 -19.82 24.38 -0.98
C THR A 506 -19.05 25.46 -0.20
N LEU A 507 -17.78 25.71 -0.53
CA LEU A 507 -17.01 26.78 0.10
C LEU A 507 -17.45 28.19 -0.33
N THR A 508 -18.07 28.34 -1.50
CA THR A 508 -18.50 29.65 -2.03
C THR A 508 -19.89 30.10 -1.57
N THR A 509 -20.73 29.19 -1.08
CA THR A 509 -22.10 29.48 -0.64
C THR A 509 -22.20 30.08 0.76
N GLY A 510 -21.05 30.43 1.38
CA GLY A 510 -20.97 30.97 2.74
C GLY A 510 -21.21 29.91 3.81
N PRO A 511 -20.42 28.82 3.83
CA PRO A 511 -20.61 27.73 4.77
C PRO A 511 -20.28 28.14 6.22
N ASP A 512 -20.81 27.39 7.18
CA ASP A 512 -20.45 27.53 8.59
C ASP A 512 -18.97 27.17 8.86
N ALA A 513 -18.46 27.57 10.03
CA ALA A 513 -17.05 27.39 10.39
C ALA A 513 -16.59 25.93 10.36
N GLU A 514 -17.49 25.01 10.67
CA GLU A 514 -17.20 23.59 10.76
C GLU A 514 -17.03 22.95 9.38
N THR A 515 -17.92 23.28 8.44
CA THR A 515 -17.83 22.90 7.04
C THR A 515 -16.51 23.41 6.44
N VAL A 516 -16.10 24.65 6.75
CA VAL A 516 -14.81 25.19 6.31
C VAL A 516 -13.64 24.40 6.90
N ALA A 517 -13.72 24.01 8.18
CA ALA A 517 -12.66 23.25 8.86
C ALA A 517 -12.44 21.87 8.24
N GLY A 518 -13.49 21.09 7.98
CA GLY A 518 -13.27 19.79 7.35
C GLY A 518 -12.94 19.90 5.86
N ALA A 519 -13.40 20.93 5.13
CA ALA A 519 -12.91 21.19 3.78
C ALA A 519 -11.39 21.42 3.77
N ALA A 520 -10.86 22.14 4.76
CA ALA A 520 -9.42 22.30 4.95
C ALA A 520 -8.73 20.96 5.26
N ARG A 521 -9.31 20.10 6.12
CA ARG A 521 -8.76 18.76 6.42
C ARG A 521 -8.72 17.86 5.19
N ILE A 522 -9.79 17.86 4.38
CA ILE A 522 -9.87 17.11 3.12
C ILE A 522 -8.76 17.55 2.16
N LEU A 523 -8.58 18.86 1.96
CA LEU A 523 -7.53 19.39 1.10
C LEU A 523 -6.12 19.04 1.59
N LEU A 524 -5.88 19.12 2.90
CA LEU A 524 -4.60 18.71 3.49
C LEU A 524 -4.35 17.20 3.34
N ALA A 525 -5.39 16.37 3.49
CA ALA A 525 -5.30 14.93 3.29
C ALA A 525 -4.98 14.58 1.82
N MET A 526 -5.59 15.27 0.85
CA MET A 526 -5.30 15.10 -0.57
C MET A 526 -3.92 15.59 -0.99
N ALA A 527 -3.38 16.57 -0.26
CA ALA A 527 -2.04 17.09 -0.46
C ALA A 527 -0.93 16.20 0.13
N MET A 528 -1.28 15.20 0.97
CA MET A 528 -0.28 14.28 1.50
C MET A 528 0.31 13.39 0.38
N PRO A 529 1.62 13.11 0.41
CA PRO A 529 2.24 12.20 -0.54
C PRO A 529 1.56 10.83 -0.53
N SER A 530 1.17 10.35 -1.71
CA SER A 530 0.65 9.00 -1.90
C SER A 530 1.53 8.25 -2.92
N PRO A 531 1.58 6.90 -2.88
CA PRO A 531 2.32 6.09 -3.86
C PRO A 531 1.90 6.31 -5.33
N ARG A 532 0.74 6.94 -5.57
CA ARG A 532 0.21 7.23 -6.91
C ARG A 532 0.35 8.72 -7.31
N GLY A 533 1.11 9.50 -6.55
CA GLY A 533 1.17 10.96 -6.70
C GLY A 533 0.14 11.67 -5.80
N ALA A 534 0.19 13.00 -5.79
CA ALA A 534 -0.76 13.82 -5.03
C ALA A 534 -2.08 13.89 -5.80
N LEU A 535 -3.14 13.25 -5.28
CA LEU A 535 -4.48 13.23 -5.88
C LEU A 535 -5.06 14.63 -6.13
N LEU A 536 -4.53 15.63 -5.41
CA LEU A 536 -4.89 17.03 -5.61
C LEU A 536 -4.50 17.57 -7.00
N LEU A 537 -3.40 17.09 -7.60
CA LEU A 537 -2.91 17.61 -8.88
C LEU A 537 -3.80 17.20 -10.06
N ASP A 538 -4.48 16.06 -9.95
CA ASP A 538 -5.33 15.51 -11.01
C ASP A 538 -6.74 16.11 -11.03
N ARG A 539 -7.04 17.04 -10.12
CA ARG A 539 -8.37 17.62 -9.96
C ARG A 539 -8.52 18.96 -10.67
N ALA A 540 -9.47 19.00 -11.59
CA ALA A 540 -9.82 20.22 -12.32
C ALA A 540 -10.31 21.36 -11.41
N ASP A 541 -10.95 21.04 -10.28
CA ASP A 541 -11.54 22.00 -9.34
C ASP A 541 -10.59 22.43 -8.21
N ALA A 542 -9.41 21.81 -8.05
CA ALA A 542 -8.52 22.04 -6.90
C ALA A 542 -8.19 23.54 -6.71
N LEU A 543 -7.90 24.25 -7.79
CA LEU A 543 -7.64 25.70 -7.75
C LEU A 543 -8.84 26.50 -7.24
N ALA A 544 -10.05 26.15 -7.67
CA ALA A 544 -11.27 26.82 -7.23
C ALA A 544 -11.52 26.57 -5.74
N THR A 545 -11.35 25.32 -5.28
CA THR A 545 -11.51 24.93 -3.88
C THR A 545 -10.54 25.69 -2.96
N TRP A 546 -9.25 25.78 -3.33
CA TRP A 546 -8.27 26.53 -2.55
C TRP A 546 -8.53 28.05 -2.52
N ARG A 547 -9.00 28.64 -3.63
CA ARG A 547 -9.40 30.05 -3.68
C ARG A 547 -10.57 30.33 -2.74
N ALA A 548 -11.58 29.47 -2.78
CA ALA A 548 -12.76 29.57 -1.93
C ALA A 548 -12.37 29.43 -0.45
N LEU A 549 -11.58 28.40 -0.10
CA LEU A 549 -11.10 28.18 1.27
C LEU A 549 -10.34 29.40 1.82
N ALA A 550 -9.43 29.97 1.03
CA ALA A 550 -8.66 31.13 1.46
C ALA A 550 -9.53 32.39 1.69
N HIS A 551 -10.72 32.47 1.08
CA HIS A 551 -11.66 33.56 1.30
C HIS A 551 -12.38 33.43 2.64
N VAL A 552 -12.69 32.20 3.04
CA VAL A 552 -13.39 31.90 4.31
C VAL A 552 -12.44 31.55 5.46
N ALA A 553 -11.13 31.55 5.26
CA ALA A 553 -10.13 31.09 6.24
C ALA A 553 -10.15 31.84 7.60
N GLY A 554 -10.83 32.97 7.71
CA GLY A 554 -11.01 33.69 8.98
C GLY A 554 -11.81 32.91 10.04
N VAL A 555 -12.55 31.87 9.63
CA VAL A 555 -13.31 31.00 10.55
C VAL A 555 -12.56 29.72 10.94
N LEU A 556 -11.40 29.47 10.34
CA LEU A 556 -10.60 28.29 10.61
C LEU A 556 -9.79 28.41 11.90
N GLU A 557 -9.54 27.28 12.55
CA GLU A 557 -8.57 27.22 13.63
C GLU A 557 -7.18 27.65 13.15
N PRO A 558 -6.42 28.40 13.96
CA PRO A 558 -5.10 28.90 13.59
C PRO A 558 -4.14 27.81 13.07
N VAL A 559 -4.19 26.62 13.65
CA VAL A 559 -3.33 25.48 13.26
C VAL A 559 -3.63 25.04 11.82
N LEU A 560 -4.90 24.95 11.43
CA LEU A 560 -5.28 24.60 10.06
C LEU A 560 -4.86 25.69 9.07
N VAL A 561 -5.08 26.96 9.41
CA VAL A 561 -4.64 28.11 8.60
C VAL A 561 -3.12 28.06 8.36
N ALA A 562 -2.34 27.78 9.41
CA ALA A 562 -0.89 27.64 9.33
C ALA A 562 -0.47 26.49 8.42
N ARG A 563 -1.08 25.30 8.57
CA ARG A 563 -0.79 24.14 7.72
C ARG A 563 -1.09 24.42 6.25
N LEU A 564 -2.23 25.01 5.94
CA LEU A 564 -2.60 25.42 4.58
C LEU A 564 -1.61 26.44 3.99
N ALA A 565 -1.13 27.38 4.81
CA ALA A 565 -0.15 28.38 4.37
C ALA A 565 1.25 27.78 4.11
N VAL A 566 1.66 26.76 4.88
CA VAL A 566 2.88 25.99 4.63
C VAL A 566 2.72 25.18 3.35
N GLU A 567 1.58 24.50 3.18
CA GLU A 567 1.27 23.68 2.02
C GLU A 567 1.33 24.51 0.72
N LEU A 568 0.72 25.70 0.67
CA LEU A 568 0.82 26.64 -0.48
C LEU A 568 2.23 27.13 -0.78
N ARG A 569 3.16 27.03 0.18
CA ARG A 569 4.54 27.50 0.00
C ARG A 569 5.46 26.39 -0.45
N THR A 570 5.38 25.22 0.17
CA THR A 570 6.40 24.15 0.05
C THR A 570 5.83 22.79 -0.24
N GLY A 571 4.51 22.62 -0.21
CA GLY A 571 3.86 21.34 -0.45
C GLY A 571 3.46 21.11 -1.90
N GLN A 572 2.68 20.05 -2.13
CA GLN A 572 2.19 19.63 -3.44
C GLN A 572 1.29 20.68 -4.08
N THR A 573 0.54 21.46 -3.28
CA THR A 573 -0.28 22.55 -3.81
C THR A 573 0.52 23.62 -4.52
N ALA A 574 1.81 23.79 -4.21
CA ALA A 574 2.66 24.75 -4.90
C ALA A 574 2.86 24.40 -6.39
N ALA A 575 2.63 23.13 -6.78
CA ALA A 575 2.71 22.66 -8.15
C ALA A 575 1.39 22.75 -8.93
N LEU A 576 0.29 23.21 -8.31
CA LEU A 576 -0.95 23.47 -9.05
C LEU A 576 -0.73 24.60 -10.08
N PRO A 577 -1.50 24.63 -11.19
CA PRO A 577 -1.32 25.61 -12.28
C PRO A 577 -1.87 27.00 -11.92
N TRP A 578 -1.27 27.63 -10.92
CA TRP A 578 -1.64 28.95 -10.40
C TRP A 578 -1.34 30.07 -11.39
N LYS A 579 -2.12 31.16 -11.33
CA LYS A 579 -1.71 32.41 -11.98
C LYS A 579 -0.48 32.98 -11.28
N PRO A 580 0.45 33.66 -11.99
CA PRO A 580 1.59 34.32 -11.36
C PRO A 580 1.17 35.22 -10.19
N GLY A 581 1.82 35.05 -9.03
CA GLY A 581 1.53 35.81 -7.80
C GLY A 581 0.29 35.38 -7.02
N GLU A 582 -0.54 34.49 -7.57
CA GLU A 582 -1.76 34.00 -6.92
C GLU A 582 -1.47 33.21 -5.62
N PRO A 583 -0.52 32.27 -5.55
CA PRO A 583 -0.22 31.54 -4.32
C PRO A 583 0.25 32.47 -3.20
N ALA A 584 1.03 33.49 -3.55
CA ALA A 584 1.49 34.49 -2.60
C ALA A 584 0.31 35.33 -2.06
N THR A 585 -0.65 35.65 -2.91
CA THR A 585 -1.88 36.37 -2.54
C THR A 585 -2.76 35.53 -1.61
N LEU A 586 -3.01 34.26 -1.95
CA LEU A 586 -3.79 33.34 -1.11
C LEU A 586 -3.08 33.09 0.23
N ARG A 587 -1.76 32.85 0.21
CA ARG A 587 -0.96 32.72 1.43
C ARG A 587 -1.03 33.97 2.30
N LYS A 588 -0.99 35.18 1.72
CA LYS A 588 -1.14 36.43 2.46
C LYS A 588 -2.50 36.53 3.12
N ARG A 589 -3.57 36.05 2.46
CA ARG A 589 -4.92 35.97 3.04
C ARG A 589 -4.98 34.99 4.20
N LEU A 590 -4.46 33.77 4.05
CA LEU A 590 -4.36 32.80 5.13
C LEU A 590 -3.56 33.35 6.32
N VAL A 591 -2.40 33.94 6.06
CA VAL A 591 -1.55 34.60 7.06
C VAL A 591 -2.28 35.74 7.78
N ALA A 592 -3.18 36.46 7.11
CA ALA A 592 -3.97 37.51 7.74
C ALA A 592 -5.07 36.97 8.66
N ALA A 593 -5.50 35.72 8.47
CA ALA A 593 -6.45 35.03 9.34
C ALA A 593 -5.80 34.42 10.60
N LEU A 594 -4.46 34.34 10.67
CA LEU A 594 -3.78 33.92 11.90
C LEU A 594 -3.93 34.99 12.99
N PRO A 595 -4.20 34.59 14.25
CA PRO A 595 -4.26 35.51 15.37
C PRO A 595 -2.92 36.22 15.55
N ARG A 596 -2.95 37.50 15.95
CA ARG A 596 -1.76 38.31 16.26
C ARG A 596 -1.68 38.56 17.76
N GLY A 597 -0.47 38.51 18.32
CA GLY A 597 -0.19 38.80 19.73
C GLY A 597 0.10 37.55 20.57
N ASP A 598 0.15 37.73 21.90
CA ASP A 598 0.63 36.73 22.86
C ASP A 598 -0.25 35.47 22.99
N ALA A 599 -1.39 35.41 22.29
CA ALA A 599 -2.33 34.30 22.37
C ALA A 599 -1.71 32.97 21.88
N GLU A 600 -0.81 32.99 20.88
CA GLU A 600 -0.21 31.79 20.30
C GLU A 600 1.25 32.02 19.85
N PRO A 601 2.26 31.85 20.73
CA PRO A 601 3.67 32.15 20.42
C PRO A 601 4.25 31.34 19.24
N TRP A 602 3.65 30.21 18.87
CA TRP A 602 4.05 29.44 17.69
C TRP A 602 3.58 30.09 16.38
N ALA A 603 2.45 30.80 16.38
CA ALA A 603 1.92 31.47 15.18
C ALA A 603 2.92 32.52 14.69
N ASP A 604 3.53 33.29 15.58
CA ASP A 604 4.59 34.25 15.26
C ASP A 604 5.84 33.59 14.65
N ARG A 605 6.19 32.38 15.09
CA ARG A 605 7.31 31.62 14.49
C ARG A 605 6.97 31.21 13.05
N VAL A 606 5.76 30.71 12.81
CA VAL A 606 5.28 30.35 11.47
C VAL A 606 5.18 31.60 10.59
N LEU A 607 4.65 32.71 11.10
CA LEU A 607 4.57 34.00 10.41
C LEU A 607 5.96 34.53 10.02
N ARG A 608 6.93 34.49 10.94
CA ARG A 608 8.33 34.85 10.65
C ARG A 608 8.90 33.97 9.56
N TRP A 609 8.67 32.66 9.61
CA TRP A 609 9.11 31.75 8.57
C TRP A 609 8.46 32.07 7.22
N LEU A 610 7.13 32.20 7.15
CA LEU A 610 6.33 32.49 5.95
C LEU A 610 6.69 33.83 5.29
N LYS A 611 7.12 34.83 6.07
CA LYS A 611 7.55 36.16 5.59
C LYS A 611 8.98 36.21 5.05
N ARG A 612 9.81 35.19 5.27
CA ARG A 612 11.19 35.19 4.74
C ARG A 612 11.15 35.27 3.21
N PRO A 613 11.85 36.23 2.59
CA PRO A 613 11.94 36.29 1.13
C PRO A 613 12.49 34.96 0.62
N ARG A 614 11.90 34.46 -0.47
CA ARG A 614 12.55 33.40 -1.26
C ARG A 614 13.81 34.06 -1.83
N THR A 615 14.99 33.68 -1.34
CA THR A 615 16.25 34.25 -1.82
C THR A 615 16.36 34.06 -3.34
N ALA A 616 16.91 35.04 -4.05
CA ALA A 616 16.91 35.20 -5.51
C ALA A 616 17.32 33.97 -6.36
N ALA A 617 17.91 32.92 -5.78
CA ALA A 617 18.04 31.61 -6.43
C ALA A 617 16.67 30.98 -6.79
N THR A 618 15.57 31.37 -6.13
CA THR A 618 14.22 30.86 -6.40
C THR A 618 13.37 31.73 -7.35
N GLU A 619 13.88 32.88 -7.82
CA GLU A 619 13.09 33.86 -8.61
C GLU A 619 13.39 33.83 -10.13
N GLY A 620 14.36 33.05 -10.60
CA GLY A 620 14.77 33.04 -12.01
C GLY A 620 13.86 32.33 -13.02
N PHE A 621 12.81 31.61 -12.61
CA PHE A 621 12.20 30.60 -13.50
C PHE A 621 10.75 30.87 -13.99
N HIS A 622 10.11 31.98 -13.63
CA HIS A 622 8.71 32.22 -14.04
C HIS A 622 8.42 33.59 -14.68
N ALA A 623 9.44 34.37 -15.05
CA ALA A 623 9.25 35.73 -15.60
C ALA A 623 9.50 35.89 -17.11
N LEU A 624 9.62 34.81 -17.88
CA LEU A 624 9.69 34.88 -19.36
C LEU A 624 8.63 33.99 -19.99
N SER A 625 7.39 34.49 -20.02
CA SER A 625 6.44 34.29 -21.11
C SER A 625 5.16 35.02 -20.77
N LEU A 626 4.97 36.18 -21.41
CA LEU A 626 3.71 36.77 -21.89
C LEU A 626 3.94 38.28 -22.13
N GLU A 627 4.45 38.64 -23.31
CA GLU A 627 4.07 39.82 -24.12
C GLU A 627 4.79 39.78 -25.50
N ARG A 628 4.17 40.32 -26.55
CA ARG A 628 4.26 39.92 -27.98
C ARG A 628 5.39 40.67 -28.79
N PRO A 629 5.57 40.42 -30.11
CA PRO A 629 6.76 39.85 -30.78
C PRO A 629 7.82 40.88 -31.27
N PRO A 630 9.01 40.40 -31.70
CA PRO A 630 9.39 40.66 -33.09
C PRO A 630 9.99 39.46 -33.84
N THR A 631 9.97 39.62 -35.16
CA THR A 631 10.27 38.72 -36.28
C THR A 631 11.70 38.16 -36.32
N GLY A 632 11.82 36.83 -36.48
CA GLY A 632 13.06 36.14 -36.88
C GLY A 632 12.96 34.63 -36.62
N PRO A 633 13.51 33.74 -37.48
CA PRO A 633 13.28 32.30 -37.37
C PRO A 633 14.16 31.69 -36.29
N VAL A 634 13.55 31.03 -35.30
CA VAL A 634 14.22 30.11 -34.40
C VAL A 634 13.49 28.77 -34.48
N ILE A 635 14.23 27.73 -34.85
CA ILE A 635 13.78 26.33 -34.91
C ILE A 635 13.61 25.86 -33.47
N ALA A 636 12.40 25.42 -33.13
CA ALA A 636 12.10 24.72 -31.88
C ALA A 636 11.27 23.48 -32.23
N ASP A 637 11.79 22.31 -31.87
CA ASP A 637 11.09 21.03 -31.94
C ASP A 637 9.93 21.02 -30.93
N VAL A 638 8.72 21.06 -31.47
CA VAL A 638 7.48 20.82 -30.74
C VAL A 638 7.03 19.41 -31.09
N GLY A 639 6.82 18.58 -30.07
CA GLY A 639 6.31 17.22 -30.22
C GLY A 639 5.03 17.19 -31.07
N LEU A 640 5.12 16.54 -32.23
CA LEU A 640 3.99 16.31 -33.11
C LEU A 640 3.11 15.19 -32.55
N VAL A 641 1.82 15.48 -32.39
CA VAL A 641 0.76 14.47 -32.27
C VAL A 641 0.56 13.85 -33.66
N PRO A 642 0.71 12.53 -33.86
CA PRO A 642 0.43 11.96 -35.17
C PRO A 642 -1.08 11.96 -35.41
N LEU A 643 -1.48 12.47 -36.56
CA LEU A 643 -2.82 12.29 -37.10
C LEU A 643 -2.89 10.91 -37.78
N VAL A 644 -3.95 10.15 -37.48
CA VAL A 644 -4.39 9.02 -38.29
C VAL A 644 -5.72 9.42 -38.91
N ASP A 645 -5.77 9.48 -40.25
CA ASP A 645 -6.95 9.84 -41.06
C ASP A 645 -7.69 11.15 -40.69
N GLY A 646 -6.96 12.16 -40.22
CA GLY A 646 -7.46 13.53 -40.11
C GLY A 646 -8.44 13.80 -38.96
N VAL A 647 -8.57 12.90 -37.98
CA VAL A 647 -9.38 13.14 -36.76
C VAL A 647 -8.47 13.30 -35.53
N PRO A 648 -8.58 14.38 -34.75
CA PRO A 648 -7.84 14.54 -33.51
C PRO A 648 -8.40 13.61 -32.42
N VAL A 649 -7.56 12.74 -31.86
CA VAL A 649 -7.93 11.91 -30.70
C VAL A 649 -7.67 12.74 -29.42
N SER A 650 -8.69 12.91 -28.59
CA SER A 650 -8.57 13.65 -27.31
C SER A 650 -7.63 12.94 -26.32
N PRO A 651 -6.91 13.68 -25.46
CA PRO A 651 -6.03 13.09 -24.46
C PRO A 651 -6.86 12.51 -23.32
N GLY A 652 -7.13 11.22 -23.40
CA GLY A 652 -7.91 10.52 -22.38
C GLY A 652 -8.34 9.10 -22.75
N VAL A 653 -7.53 8.33 -23.47
CA VAL A 653 -7.74 6.89 -23.66
C VAL A 653 -6.39 6.18 -23.65
N SER A 654 -5.99 5.67 -22.48
CA SER A 654 -4.93 4.66 -22.38
C SER A 654 -5.50 3.32 -22.85
N ASN A 655 -5.37 3.04 -24.15
CA ASN A 655 -5.31 1.72 -24.81
C ASN A 655 -5.57 1.90 -26.31
N ALA A 656 -4.57 2.39 -27.05
CA ALA A 656 -4.59 2.28 -28.50
C ALA A 656 -4.10 0.88 -28.90
N ARG A 657 -5.02 0.04 -29.38
CA ARG A 657 -4.72 -1.26 -29.97
C ARG A 657 -4.08 -1.01 -31.34
N LEU A 658 -2.87 -1.52 -31.55
CA LEU A 658 -2.24 -1.56 -32.86
C LEU A 658 -2.75 -2.81 -33.58
N GLU A 659 -3.44 -2.66 -34.71
CA GLU A 659 -3.82 -3.79 -35.56
C GLU A 659 -2.55 -4.47 -36.12
N ALA A 660 -2.56 -5.80 -36.14
CA ALA A 660 -1.42 -6.66 -36.47
C ALA A 660 -0.77 -6.38 -37.85
N ASP A 661 -1.46 -5.64 -38.73
CA ASP A 661 -1.05 -5.39 -40.12
C ASP A 661 -0.14 -4.17 -40.31
N ALA A 662 0.06 -3.33 -39.27
CA ALA A 662 0.86 -2.11 -39.40
C ALA A 662 2.37 -2.35 -39.29
N LEU A 663 2.79 -3.36 -38.53
CA LEU A 663 4.21 -3.64 -38.26
C LEU A 663 4.96 -4.15 -39.52
N PRO A 664 4.40 -5.07 -40.34
CA PRO A 664 5.04 -5.50 -41.58
C PRO A 664 5.20 -4.36 -42.62
N ARG A 665 4.30 -3.38 -42.62
CA ARG A 665 4.37 -2.20 -43.52
C ARG A 665 5.44 -1.19 -43.11
N LEU A 666 5.74 -1.07 -41.82
CA LEU A 666 6.84 -0.24 -41.32
C LEU A 666 8.21 -0.86 -41.62
N LEU A 667 8.31 -2.19 -41.58
CA LEU A 667 9.54 -2.94 -41.83
C LEU A 667 9.90 -3.05 -43.32
N SER A 668 8.92 -3.07 -44.22
CA SER A 668 9.16 -3.18 -45.67
C SER A 668 9.81 -1.96 -46.33
N THR A 669 10.02 -0.87 -45.58
CA THR A 669 10.64 0.38 -46.09
C THR A 669 12.17 0.35 -46.13
N GLY A 670 12.82 -0.68 -45.60
CA GLY A 670 14.26 -0.90 -45.69
C GLY A 670 15.16 0.11 -44.95
N ARG A 671 14.58 1.07 -44.21
CA ARG A 671 15.31 2.12 -43.48
C ARG A 671 15.21 2.03 -41.96
N THR A 672 14.64 0.94 -41.45
CA THR A 672 14.29 0.77 -40.04
C THR A 672 15.15 -0.34 -39.44
N ARG A 673 15.90 -0.04 -38.36
CA ARG A 673 16.59 -1.05 -37.55
C ARG A 673 15.93 -1.13 -36.18
N ILE A 674 15.63 -2.35 -35.72
CA ILE A 674 15.11 -2.61 -34.39
C ILE A 674 16.26 -3.08 -33.50
N HIS A 675 16.46 -2.39 -32.37
CA HIS A 675 17.29 -2.88 -31.29
C HIS A 675 16.39 -3.31 -30.13
N SER A 676 16.53 -4.57 -29.71
CA SER A 676 15.88 -5.12 -28.53
C SER A 676 16.88 -5.20 -27.39
N GLY A 677 16.55 -4.62 -26.23
CA GLY A 677 17.31 -4.75 -24.99
C GLY A 677 16.41 -5.25 -23.87
N GLU A 678 16.91 -6.14 -23.01
CA GLU A 678 16.24 -6.52 -21.77
C GLU A 678 16.57 -5.48 -20.68
N CYS A 679 15.54 -4.88 -20.08
CA CYS A 679 15.73 -4.04 -18.91
C CYS A 679 16.24 -4.90 -17.73
N HIS A 680 17.44 -4.61 -17.22
CA HIS A 680 18.08 -5.36 -16.14
C HIS A 680 17.36 -5.24 -14.78
N ASP A 681 16.31 -4.42 -14.68
CA ASP A 681 15.58 -4.12 -13.44
C ASP A 681 14.44 -5.10 -13.12
N GLY A 682 14.31 -6.22 -13.85
CA GLY A 682 13.24 -7.19 -13.61
C GLY A 682 11.83 -6.64 -13.84
N CYS A 683 11.69 -5.46 -14.45
CA CYS A 683 10.40 -4.83 -14.75
C CYS A 683 9.71 -5.42 -15.99
N GLY A 684 10.38 -6.30 -16.75
CA GLY A 684 9.80 -7.02 -17.89
C GLY A 684 9.38 -6.13 -19.07
N ALA A 685 9.72 -4.83 -19.05
CA ALA A 685 9.45 -3.94 -20.17
C ALA A 685 10.48 -4.21 -21.28
N THR A 686 10.00 -4.70 -22.42
CA THR A 686 10.77 -4.69 -23.65
C THR A 686 10.56 -3.33 -24.30
N TYR A 687 11.65 -2.62 -24.60
CA TYR A 687 11.59 -1.43 -25.42
C TYR A 687 12.11 -1.74 -26.82
N ALA A 688 11.58 -1.03 -27.80
CA ALA A 688 12.09 -1.03 -29.16
C ALA A 688 12.49 0.40 -29.51
N ASP A 689 13.76 0.57 -29.83
CA ASP A 689 14.24 1.81 -30.44
C ASP A 689 14.09 1.69 -31.95
N ILE A 690 13.28 2.57 -32.52
CA ILE A 690 13.17 2.72 -33.96
C ILE A 690 13.97 3.95 -34.36
N ARG A 691 15.01 3.73 -35.16
CA ARG A 691 15.80 4.81 -35.76
C ARG A 691 15.35 5.06 -37.19
N ARG A 692 14.98 6.31 -37.48
CA ARG A 692 14.68 6.79 -38.83
C ARG A 692 15.37 8.14 -39.04
N ASP A 693 16.23 8.21 -40.06
CA ASP A 693 16.93 9.44 -40.48
C ASP A 693 17.66 10.21 -39.35
N GLY A 694 18.12 9.50 -38.31
CA GLY A 694 18.89 10.06 -37.19
C GLY A 694 18.09 10.33 -35.91
N GLU A 695 16.76 10.30 -35.97
CA GLU A 695 15.91 10.40 -34.76
C GLU A 695 15.67 9.01 -34.14
N VAL A 696 15.67 8.96 -32.81
CA VAL A 696 15.35 7.78 -32.02
C VAL A 696 13.96 7.95 -31.45
N ILE A 697 13.04 7.05 -31.79
CA ILE A 697 11.73 6.96 -31.15
C ILE A 697 11.70 5.68 -30.33
N THR A 698 11.67 5.83 -29.00
CA THR A 698 11.66 4.73 -28.04
C THR A 698 10.22 4.43 -27.63
N TRP A 699 9.77 3.20 -27.87
CA TRP A 699 8.44 2.73 -27.47
C TRP A 699 8.54 1.76 -26.29
N TYR A 700 7.62 1.90 -25.33
CA TYR A 700 7.48 1.01 -24.18
C TYR A 700 6.28 0.09 -24.41
N VAL A 701 6.50 -1.23 -24.33
CA VAL A 701 5.42 -2.21 -24.39
C VAL A 701 5.29 -2.89 -23.04
N THR A 702 4.16 -2.67 -22.36
CA THR A 702 3.76 -3.40 -21.15
C THR A 702 2.60 -4.34 -21.49
N PRO A 703 2.69 -5.65 -21.21
CA PRO A 703 1.56 -6.54 -21.39
C PRO A 703 0.51 -6.30 -20.29
N SER A 704 -0.69 -5.85 -20.65
CA SER A 704 -1.83 -5.82 -19.73
C SER A 704 -2.59 -7.16 -19.78
N LEU A 705 -2.57 -7.91 -18.68
CA LEU A 705 -3.45 -9.06 -18.47
C LEU A 705 -4.74 -8.59 -17.77
N GLU A 706 -5.61 -7.89 -18.51
CA GLU A 706 -7.02 -7.76 -18.15
C GLU A 706 -7.87 -7.99 -19.40
N SER A 707 -8.25 -9.25 -19.61
CA SER A 707 -9.44 -9.59 -20.40
C SER A 707 -9.95 -10.96 -19.96
N HIS A 708 -10.89 -10.97 -19.01
CA HIS A 708 -11.79 -12.11 -18.84
C HIS A 708 -12.91 -11.99 -19.89
N HIS A 709 -13.21 -13.12 -20.53
CA HIS A 709 -14.07 -13.31 -21.71
C HIS A 709 -13.46 -12.96 -23.08
N VAL A 710 -12.64 -13.89 -23.60
CA VAL A 710 -12.56 -14.13 -25.05
C VAL A 710 -12.69 -15.62 -25.31
N ASP A 711 -13.58 -15.95 -26.24
CA ASP A 711 -13.95 -17.29 -26.72
C ASP A 711 -12.72 -18.15 -27.10
N SER A 712 -12.82 -19.43 -26.80
CA SER A 712 -11.80 -20.50 -26.82
C SER A 712 -11.17 -20.85 -28.18
N ARG A 713 -11.19 -19.95 -29.18
CA ARG A 713 -10.76 -20.23 -30.56
C ARG A 713 -9.43 -19.64 -31.00
N TYR A 714 -8.73 -18.88 -30.15
CA TYR A 714 -7.39 -18.37 -30.47
C TYR A 714 -6.36 -18.86 -29.47
N ARG A 715 -5.76 -20.03 -29.74
CA ARG A 715 -4.44 -20.37 -29.19
C ARG A 715 -3.41 -19.55 -29.95
N PHE A 716 -2.79 -18.58 -29.29
CA PHE A 716 -1.51 -18.04 -29.73
C PHE A 716 -0.41 -18.90 -29.12
N GLU A 717 0.29 -19.67 -29.95
CA GLU A 717 1.53 -20.34 -29.54
C GLU A 717 2.67 -19.32 -29.57
N ALA A 718 3.43 -19.22 -28.46
CA ALA A 718 4.61 -18.36 -28.35
C ALA A 718 5.66 -18.63 -29.45
N SER A 719 5.67 -19.84 -30.00
CA SER A 719 6.50 -20.25 -31.15
C SER A 719 6.25 -19.40 -32.41
N ALA A 720 5.02 -18.98 -32.68
CA ALA A 720 4.69 -18.16 -33.86
C ALA A 720 5.23 -16.72 -33.76
N TYR A 721 5.39 -16.22 -32.52
CA TYR A 721 5.97 -14.90 -32.26
C TYR A 721 7.49 -14.93 -32.38
N GLU A 722 8.15 -15.97 -31.87
CA GLU A 722 9.59 -16.19 -32.03
C GLU A 722 9.98 -16.44 -33.50
N GLU A 723 9.17 -17.21 -34.25
CA GLU A 723 9.40 -17.46 -35.68
C GLU A 723 9.26 -16.17 -36.51
N THR A 724 8.37 -15.26 -36.13
CA THR A 724 8.20 -13.96 -36.80
C THR A 724 9.39 -13.03 -36.52
N ILE A 725 9.93 -13.04 -35.30
CA ILE A 725 11.14 -12.29 -34.94
C ILE A 725 12.37 -12.86 -35.66
N GLU A 726 12.48 -14.19 -35.76
CA GLU A 726 13.65 -14.81 -36.39
C GLU A 726 13.63 -14.64 -37.91
N ARG A 727 12.46 -14.71 -38.57
CA ARG A 727 12.33 -14.34 -39.99
C ARG A 727 12.72 -12.88 -40.24
N ALA A 728 12.35 -11.96 -39.34
CA ALA A 728 12.74 -10.55 -39.44
C ALA A 728 14.24 -10.31 -39.19
N ARG A 729 14.92 -11.21 -38.46
CA ARG A 729 16.38 -11.16 -38.24
C ARG A 729 17.18 -11.71 -39.41
N THR A 730 16.67 -12.74 -40.10
CA THR A 730 17.40 -13.41 -41.18
C THR A 730 17.25 -12.76 -42.55
N GLY A 731 16.39 -11.74 -42.69
CA GLY A 731 16.20 -10.97 -43.92
C GLY A 731 14.84 -11.19 -44.56
#